data_AF-A0AAU0RXR1-F1
#
_entry.id   AF-A0AAU0RXR1-F1
#
_cell.length_a   1.000
_cell.length_b   1.000
_cell.length_c   1.000
_cell.angle_alpha   90.00
_cell.angle_beta   90.00
_cell.angle_gamma   90.00
#
_symmetry.space_group_name_H-M   'P 1'
#
loop_
_entity.id
_entity.type
_entity.pdbx_description
1 polymer ?
#
loop_
_entity_poly.entity_id
_entity_poly.type
_entity_poly.pdbx_seq_one_letter_code
_entity_poly.pdbx_strand_id
1 'polypeptide(L)'
;MSDFQFPIRKADGSPYKDADHVHRLLGDEQSGFYLLGQNRYWHGGIHISDRSAPQCVYNQPVRCIAEGEVVAYRLNKDYLVSQLEPESDAQKFQYSTSFCLVRHTHKSPPNPEEGPNHGKQNSLVFYSLYMHLLPYDCYRSDDPTYKKRVEVVIGGWSARNVPLGEPGSMKLGVISPGTQFDIVEESAPSNGYRFVKGVIVRGQVGRLKKGDEVWFADQRDGQAIRGEHGQLQLKPVAAPARTKPKYWQGRVTARVINDSGMQMYCPRANGEFGIPISSNCHLPHGYGFSFDSESTHPVRMQDGSVLPTAECIPYNAVIRGETMPQSYWAFVDDKSIEHLSVEPSRLDSVIVPGTPIPIKAGDPIGYLGLYEMPDGASKKTPHQMHFEIFTCDPGLDAFLNNDAKLTHGKQYLEVLKLQPTIVGRDTETDNPTYLFKDHIFALNALPIVKDENRNDAYQITVQERARTKGKPLRSLTALIKKDSVDQEGSGVRIVNQYDLSAIGFKVVEQHAQNSFNPLTPERIDSFYAHLHALADRNSDGDVTAEELQETLKNPEFRSRWSKLIAYHHTEWQTKSDGDRWQAYREQLKDNPDYLRHESERIDNLVFWDDVAKAVGLPEDGRVWHFHPVEFVAALSDNLIDEDSLDWLTVPHGQLTFDVEGNDVADPANGLHRYFSRKVHWPGGASGITIGRGYDLGQRPNPEIDLVSAGISEPLLGWLLGAKGLSGQAAQAYLGGATAGIKNSVISRKQQYDLFLPVYEEMKKNVLRISSDKRLLSDYGSLDWNNTHPKIQDVTVDLIYRGDYTAPSRAYIQRSIVENNFPAFCQIIRDRSRWPNVPPDRFNRRALYLSVTQ
;
A
#
# COMPACT_ATOMS: atom_id res chain seq x y z
N MET A 1 -5.14 21.49 -9.20
CA MET A 1 -4.95 20.51 -8.11
C MET A 1 -3.95 19.49 -8.60
N SER A 2 -2.89 19.23 -7.84
CA SER A 2 -1.90 18.21 -8.18
C SER A 2 -2.52 16.82 -7.99
N ASP A 3 -2.46 15.97 -9.01
CA ASP A 3 -2.89 14.58 -8.90
C ASP A 3 -1.83 13.80 -8.13
N PHE A 4 -2.14 13.35 -6.91
CA PHE A 4 -1.23 12.55 -6.09
C PHE A 4 -1.59 11.06 -6.20
N GLN A 5 -0.57 10.21 -6.38
CA GLN A 5 -0.70 8.76 -6.44
C GLN A 5 0.34 8.10 -5.52
N PHE A 6 0.02 6.91 -5.01
CA PHE A 6 1.02 6.09 -4.29
C PHE A 6 2.11 5.59 -5.27
N PRO A 7 3.34 5.34 -4.78
CA PRO A 7 4.49 5.00 -5.63
C PRO A 7 4.39 3.60 -6.25
N ILE A 8 3.43 2.77 -5.81
CA ILE A 8 3.19 1.41 -6.31
C ILE A 8 1.74 1.28 -6.79
N ARG A 9 1.49 0.29 -7.64
CA ARG A 9 0.15 -0.07 -8.12
C ARG A 9 -0.18 -1.51 -7.79
N LYS A 10 -1.47 -1.84 -7.84
CA LYS A 10 -1.94 -3.23 -7.75
C LYS A 10 -1.36 -4.06 -8.90
N ALA A 11 -1.37 -5.39 -8.75
CA ALA A 11 -0.83 -6.30 -9.76
C ALA A 11 -1.50 -6.18 -11.15
N ASP A 12 -2.74 -5.69 -11.22
CA ASP A 12 -3.45 -5.40 -12.47
C ASP A 12 -3.13 -4.03 -13.09
N GLY A 13 -2.27 -3.23 -12.43
CA GLY A 13 -1.87 -1.90 -12.87
C GLY A 13 -2.81 -0.76 -12.47
N SER A 14 -3.87 -1.06 -11.70
CA SER A 14 -4.74 -0.02 -11.12
C SER A 14 -4.08 0.65 -9.89
N PRO A 15 -4.31 1.96 -9.67
CA PRO A 15 -3.73 2.66 -8.53
C PRO A 15 -4.38 2.22 -7.21
N TYR A 16 -3.60 2.28 -6.12
CA TYR A 16 -4.18 2.29 -4.78
C TYR A 16 -4.89 3.63 -4.54
N LYS A 17 -6.04 3.57 -3.88
CA LYS A 17 -6.88 4.73 -3.57
C LYS A 17 -7.22 4.78 -2.09
N ASP A 18 -6.33 4.29 -1.24
CA ASP A 18 -6.50 4.27 0.21
C ASP A 18 -5.12 4.06 0.87
N ALA A 19 -4.78 4.92 1.82
CA ALA A 19 -3.54 4.83 2.58
C ALA A 19 -3.52 3.60 3.47
N ASP A 20 -4.65 3.22 4.07
CA ASP A 20 -4.72 2.08 4.97
C ASP A 20 -4.43 0.77 4.24
N HIS A 21 -4.85 0.65 2.97
CA HIS A 21 -4.47 -0.48 2.14
C HIS A 21 -2.94 -0.53 1.95
N VAL A 22 -2.30 0.57 1.55
CA VAL A 22 -0.84 0.60 1.38
C VAL A 22 -0.14 0.27 2.69
N HIS A 23 -0.59 0.81 3.81
CA HIS A 23 -0.04 0.49 5.14
C HIS A 23 -0.21 -0.98 5.53
N ARG A 24 -1.31 -1.65 5.17
CA ARG A 24 -1.47 -3.09 5.42
C ARG A 24 -0.43 -3.90 4.64
N LEU A 25 -0.15 -3.54 3.40
CA LEU A 25 0.89 -4.20 2.59
C LEU A 25 2.29 -3.98 3.20
N LEU A 26 2.57 -2.76 3.65
CA LEU A 26 3.83 -2.45 4.35
C LEU A 26 3.95 -3.17 5.70
N GLY A 27 2.83 -3.58 6.30
CA GLY A 27 2.81 -4.39 7.52
C GLY A 27 3.43 -5.77 7.36
N ASP A 28 3.66 -6.24 6.13
CA ASP A 28 4.33 -7.51 5.81
C ASP A 28 5.85 -7.36 5.60
N GLU A 29 6.36 -6.12 5.56
CA GLU A 29 7.80 -5.86 5.52
C GLU A 29 8.47 -6.30 6.81
N GLN A 30 9.75 -6.69 6.75
CA GLN A 30 10.51 -7.16 7.91
C GLN A 30 11.47 -6.09 8.47
N SER A 31 11.71 -5.02 7.71
CA SER A 31 12.65 -3.96 8.05
C SER A 31 12.39 -2.70 7.22
N GLY A 32 13.16 -1.63 7.47
CA GLY A 32 13.07 -0.39 6.71
C GLY A 32 11.80 0.40 7.02
N PHE A 33 11.36 0.40 8.27
CA PHE A 33 10.18 1.15 8.70
C PHE A 33 10.52 2.60 8.97
N TYR A 34 9.67 3.50 8.47
CA TYR A 34 9.64 4.86 9.00
C TYR A 34 9.18 4.80 10.47
N LEU A 35 9.81 5.44 11.44
CA LEU A 35 10.88 6.44 11.38
C LEU A 35 12.18 5.92 12.04
N LEU A 36 12.21 4.63 12.39
CA LEU A 36 13.26 4.00 13.17
C LEU A 36 13.94 2.88 12.38
N GLY A 37 15.24 3.05 12.14
CA GLY A 37 16.08 2.02 11.56
C GLY A 37 16.51 0.96 12.59
N GLN A 38 16.89 -0.22 12.11
CA GLN A 38 17.34 -1.35 12.96
C GLN A 38 18.54 -1.00 13.86
N ASN A 39 19.36 -0.04 13.44
CA ASN A 39 20.52 0.46 14.18
C ASN A 39 20.17 1.57 15.20
N ARG A 40 18.87 1.83 15.44
CA ARG A 40 18.34 2.91 16.29
C ARG A 40 18.64 4.31 15.75
N TYR A 41 18.83 4.48 14.45
CA TYR A 41 18.94 5.78 13.81
C TYR A 41 17.63 6.20 13.17
N TRP A 42 17.51 7.50 12.86
CA TRP A 42 16.42 7.98 12.03
C TRP A 42 16.46 7.26 10.68
N HIS A 43 15.31 6.76 10.25
CA HIS A 43 15.11 6.16 8.93
C HIS A 43 14.18 7.07 8.13
N GLY A 44 14.73 7.76 7.12
CA GLY A 44 14.08 8.87 6.43
C GLY A 44 12.93 8.47 5.50
N GLY A 45 12.74 7.17 5.27
CA GLY A 45 11.75 6.65 4.33
C GLY A 45 11.15 5.31 4.75
N ILE A 46 10.66 4.59 3.75
CA ILE A 46 10.13 3.23 3.88
C ILE A 46 10.80 2.31 2.86
N HIS A 47 10.95 1.04 3.21
CA HIS A 47 11.26 0.01 2.24
C HIS A 47 9.97 -0.53 1.61
N ILE A 48 10.00 -0.77 0.31
CA ILE A 48 8.98 -1.54 -0.42
C ILE A 48 9.68 -2.68 -1.13
N SER A 49 9.39 -3.92 -0.72
CA SER A 49 10.01 -5.12 -1.26
C SER A 49 9.06 -5.96 -2.10
N ASP A 50 9.58 -7.07 -2.62
CA ASP A 50 8.81 -8.13 -3.27
C ASP A 50 7.86 -8.87 -2.33
N ARG A 51 7.90 -8.62 -1.02
CA ARG A 51 6.87 -9.06 -0.06
C ARG A 51 5.59 -8.24 -0.19
N SER A 52 5.69 -6.92 -0.13
CA SER A 52 4.53 -6.01 -0.19
C SER A 52 4.08 -5.69 -1.62
N ALA A 53 5.02 -5.68 -2.58
CA ALA A 53 4.77 -5.32 -3.97
C ALA A 53 5.50 -6.25 -4.98
N PRO A 54 5.24 -7.57 -4.97
CA PRO A 54 5.90 -8.53 -5.89
C PRO A 54 5.72 -8.19 -7.38
N GLN A 55 4.62 -7.54 -7.74
CA GLN A 55 4.40 -7.04 -9.09
C GLN A 55 5.46 -6.03 -9.53
N CYS A 56 6.10 -5.33 -8.60
CA CYS A 56 7.09 -4.29 -8.86
C CYS A 56 8.49 -4.82 -9.19
N VAL A 57 8.69 -6.14 -9.11
CA VAL A 57 9.90 -6.80 -9.61
C VAL A 57 9.93 -6.79 -11.14
N TYR A 58 8.79 -6.98 -11.80
CA TYR A 58 8.77 -7.14 -13.26
C TYR A 58 7.55 -6.54 -13.98
N ASN A 59 6.35 -6.70 -13.43
CA ASN A 59 5.11 -6.46 -14.18
C ASN A 59 4.64 -5.00 -14.12
N GLN A 60 4.87 -4.33 -12.99
CA GLN A 60 4.45 -2.94 -12.77
C GLN A 60 5.66 -2.12 -12.36
N PRO A 61 5.94 -0.98 -12.97
CA PRO A 61 6.99 -0.10 -12.45
C PRO A 61 6.50 0.56 -11.14
N VAL A 62 7.45 0.93 -10.29
CA VAL A 62 7.23 1.98 -9.29
C VAL A 62 7.07 3.32 -10.02
N ARG A 63 6.28 4.23 -9.46
CA ARG A 63 5.75 5.39 -10.17
C ARG A 63 5.98 6.69 -9.42
N CYS A 64 6.04 7.77 -10.19
CA CYS A 64 6.13 9.12 -9.66
C CYS A 64 4.86 9.45 -8.86
N ILE A 65 5.01 9.96 -7.64
CA ILE A 65 3.87 10.21 -6.74
C ILE A 65 3.05 11.44 -7.12
N ALA A 66 3.65 12.39 -7.83
CA ALA A 66 3.03 13.66 -8.18
C ALA A 66 3.72 14.24 -9.43
N GLU A 67 3.10 15.24 -10.03
CA GLU A 67 3.78 16.05 -11.04
C GLU A 67 5.01 16.74 -10.45
N GLY A 68 6.10 16.78 -11.22
CA GLY A 68 7.37 17.34 -10.79
C GLY A 68 8.42 17.30 -11.90
N GLU A 69 9.68 17.39 -11.49
CA GLU A 69 10.83 17.37 -12.39
C GLU A 69 11.89 16.43 -11.84
N VAL A 70 12.41 15.51 -12.67
CA VAL A 70 13.60 14.73 -12.32
C VAL A 70 14.80 15.67 -12.33
N VAL A 71 15.45 15.80 -11.17
CA VAL A 71 16.56 16.73 -10.94
C VAL A 71 17.90 16.03 -10.76
N ALA A 72 17.89 14.75 -10.40
CA ALA A 72 19.07 13.91 -10.42
C ALA A 72 18.69 12.44 -10.56
N TYR A 73 19.56 11.64 -11.15
CA TYR A 73 19.41 10.18 -11.18
C TYR A 73 20.76 9.49 -11.33
N ARG A 74 20.80 8.20 -10.98
CA ARG A 74 21.90 7.28 -11.31
C ARG A 74 21.28 6.03 -11.92
N LEU A 75 21.83 5.56 -13.03
CA LEU A 75 21.41 4.31 -13.66
C LEU A 75 22.63 3.40 -13.77
N ASN A 76 22.65 2.32 -13.00
CA ASN A 76 23.70 1.33 -13.11
C ASN A 76 23.59 0.57 -14.42
N LYS A 77 24.72 0.18 -14.99
CA LYS A 77 24.73 -0.73 -16.13
C LYS A 77 24.20 -2.11 -15.72
N ASP A 78 24.78 -2.67 -14.66
CA ASP A 78 24.41 -3.94 -14.02
C ASP A 78 24.53 -3.80 -12.49
N TYR A 79 24.14 -4.82 -11.73
CA TYR A 79 24.30 -4.83 -10.28
C TYR A 79 25.76 -4.68 -9.86
N LEU A 80 25.98 -3.89 -8.81
CA LEU A 80 27.25 -3.89 -8.09
C LEU A 80 27.35 -5.19 -7.29
N VAL A 81 28.58 -5.63 -7.02
CA VAL A 81 28.86 -6.84 -6.26
C VAL A 81 29.80 -6.48 -5.11
N SER A 82 29.41 -6.84 -3.90
CA SER A 82 30.26 -6.81 -2.71
C SER A 82 30.55 -8.23 -2.24
N GLN A 83 31.61 -8.41 -1.45
CA GLN A 83 32.01 -9.72 -0.91
C GLN A 83 32.15 -9.63 0.60
N LEU A 84 31.73 -10.68 1.32
CA LEU A 84 31.92 -10.72 2.77
C LEU A 84 33.39 -10.93 3.11
N GLU A 85 34.02 -11.95 2.52
CA GLU A 85 35.44 -12.26 2.69
C GLU A 85 36.26 -11.81 1.47
N PRO A 86 37.57 -11.48 1.60
CA PRO A 86 38.39 -11.00 0.49
C PRO A 86 38.81 -12.08 -0.52
N GLU A 87 38.51 -13.34 -0.27
CA GLU A 87 38.99 -14.47 -1.08
C GLU A 87 38.19 -14.64 -2.39
N SER A 88 38.80 -15.25 -3.41
CA SER A 88 38.20 -15.36 -4.76
C SER A 88 36.91 -16.17 -4.81
N ASP A 89 36.74 -17.10 -3.86
CA ASP A 89 35.59 -18.01 -3.76
C ASP A 89 34.55 -17.52 -2.73
N ALA A 90 34.74 -16.32 -2.17
CA ALA A 90 33.84 -15.74 -1.18
C ALA A 90 32.44 -15.50 -1.76
N GLN A 91 31.43 -15.63 -0.89
CA GLN A 91 30.04 -15.35 -1.25
C GLN A 91 29.90 -13.90 -1.73
N LYS A 92 29.33 -13.74 -2.92
CA LYS A 92 29.10 -12.46 -3.60
C LYS A 92 27.69 -11.96 -3.33
N PHE A 93 27.50 -10.67 -3.13
CA PHE A 93 26.20 -10.03 -2.86
C PHE A 93 25.95 -8.90 -3.85
N GLN A 94 24.87 -9.02 -4.62
CA GLN A 94 24.43 -8.07 -5.62
C GLN A 94 23.55 -6.99 -5.02
N TYR A 95 23.79 -5.74 -5.40
CA TYR A 95 22.96 -4.61 -4.97
C TYR A 95 22.95 -3.51 -6.03
N SER A 96 21.91 -2.68 -6.01
CA SER A 96 21.81 -1.51 -6.89
C SER A 96 21.98 -0.20 -6.15
N THR A 97 22.73 0.72 -6.78
CA THR A 97 22.87 2.13 -6.38
C THR A 97 22.10 3.07 -7.32
N SER A 98 21.30 2.50 -8.24
CA SER A 98 20.47 3.26 -9.16
C SER A 98 19.39 4.00 -8.38
N PHE A 99 19.16 5.26 -8.72
CA PHE A 99 18.16 6.08 -8.07
C PHE A 99 17.55 7.12 -8.99
N CYS A 100 16.39 7.64 -8.59
CA CYS A 100 15.77 8.81 -9.20
C CYS A 100 15.36 9.80 -8.10
N LEU A 101 15.72 11.06 -8.26
CA LEU A 101 15.36 12.17 -7.39
C LEU A 101 14.46 13.13 -8.16
N VAL A 102 13.24 13.30 -7.67
CA VAL A 102 12.22 14.17 -8.27
C VAL A 102 11.97 15.35 -7.34
N ARG A 103 12.01 16.57 -7.88
CA ARG A 103 11.58 17.79 -7.19
C ARG A 103 10.14 18.10 -7.58
N HIS A 104 9.33 18.43 -6.58
CA HIS A 104 7.93 18.77 -6.72
C HIS A 104 7.67 20.18 -6.19
N THR A 105 6.74 20.89 -6.81
CA THR A 105 6.20 22.15 -6.28
C THR A 105 4.71 21.99 -6.11
N HIS A 106 4.26 21.84 -4.87
CA HIS A 106 2.84 21.79 -4.55
C HIS A 106 2.31 23.17 -4.21
N LYS A 107 1.12 23.48 -4.73
CA LYS A 107 0.31 24.64 -4.34
C LYS A 107 -1.12 24.19 -4.09
N SER A 108 -1.69 24.59 -2.96
CA SER A 108 -3.12 24.44 -2.68
C SER A 108 -3.96 25.22 -3.71
N PRO A 109 -5.28 25.04 -3.78
CA PRO A 109 -6.15 26.01 -4.43
C PRO A 109 -5.97 27.43 -3.81
N PRO A 110 -6.20 28.50 -4.60
CA PRO A 110 -6.21 29.86 -4.06
C PRO A 110 -7.38 30.04 -3.10
N ASN A 111 -7.16 30.79 -2.01
CA ASN A 111 -8.20 31.11 -1.06
C ASN A 111 -9.32 31.90 -1.76
N PRO A 112 -10.56 31.38 -1.79
CA PRO A 112 -11.68 32.02 -2.48
C PRO A 112 -12.36 33.12 -1.65
N GLU A 113 -12.04 33.27 -0.36
CA GLU A 113 -12.68 34.24 0.51
C GLU A 113 -12.11 35.64 0.30
N GLU A 114 -13.01 36.62 0.12
CA GLU A 114 -12.66 38.03 0.02
C GLU A 114 -12.03 38.55 1.32
N GLY A 115 -10.95 39.32 1.21
CA GLY A 115 -10.22 39.87 2.36
C GLY A 115 -8.70 39.79 2.22
N PRO A 116 -7.94 39.97 3.32
CA PRO A 116 -6.47 40.02 3.29
C PRO A 116 -5.78 38.73 2.80
N ASN A 117 -6.51 37.61 2.76
CA ASN A 117 -6.00 36.31 2.34
C ASN A 117 -6.52 35.87 0.96
N HIS A 118 -7.39 36.67 0.31
CA HIS A 118 -7.93 36.35 -1.00
C HIS A 118 -6.79 36.06 -2.01
N GLY A 119 -6.88 34.93 -2.70
CA GLY A 119 -5.89 34.49 -3.69
C GLY A 119 -4.60 33.89 -3.11
N LYS A 120 -4.38 33.89 -1.79
CA LYS A 120 -3.22 33.21 -1.18
C LYS A 120 -3.33 31.69 -1.32
N GLN A 121 -2.18 31.02 -1.38
CA GLN A 121 -2.06 29.56 -1.49
C GLN A 121 -1.03 29.06 -0.48
N ASN A 122 -1.27 27.89 0.10
CA ASN A 122 -0.21 27.15 0.80
C ASN A 122 0.69 26.54 -0.28
N SER A 123 2.01 26.63 -0.10
CA SER A 123 3.00 26.14 -1.06
C SER A 123 4.07 25.35 -0.34
N LEU A 124 4.54 24.28 -0.99
CA LEU A 124 5.66 23.48 -0.49
C LEU A 124 6.48 22.94 -1.67
N VAL A 125 7.78 23.21 -1.66
CA VAL A 125 8.74 22.48 -2.47
C VAL A 125 9.21 21.25 -1.70
N PHE A 126 9.10 20.08 -2.30
CA PHE A 126 9.54 18.83 -1.67
C PHE A 126 10.17 17.92 -2.71
N TYR A 127 10.83 16.87 -2.25
CA TYR A 127 11.54 15.91 -3.07
C TYR A 127 11.04 14.51 -2.77
N SER A 128 11.00 13.66 -3.79
CA SER A 128 10.84 12.22 -3.64
C SER A 128 12.07 11.50 -4.18
N LEU A 129 12.60 10.59 -3.37
CA LEU A 129 13.81 9.82 -3.68
C LEU A 129 13.45 8.34 -3.77
N TYR A 130 13.82 7.72 -4.89
CA TYR A 130 13.61 6.31 -5.17
C TYR A 130 14.98 5.64 -5.31
N MET A 131 15.45 4.97 -4.26
CA MET A 131 16.76 4.28 -4.22
C MET A 131 16.62 2.78 -4.48
N HIS A 132 17.73 2.16 -4.89
CA HIS A 132 17.84 0.72 -5.20
C HIS A 132 16.99 0.28 -6.40
N LEU A 133 16.88 1.12 -7.42
CA LEU A 133 16.13 0.82 -8.64
C LEU A 133 16.84 -0.24 -9.49
N LEU A 134 16.09 -0.95 -10.33
CA LEU A 134 16.61 -1.94 -11.27
C LEU A 134 17.68 -1.36 -12.24
N PRO A 135 18.84 -2.02 -12.43
CA PRO A 135 19.87 -1.63 -13.42
C PRO A 135 19.41 -1.72 -14.89
N TYR A 136 20.12 -1.02 -15.79
CA TYR A 136 19.77 -0.90 -17.20
C TYR A 136 19.72 -2.24 -17.96
N ASP A 137 20.76 -3.07 -17.83
CA ASP A 137 20.85 -4.33 -18.58
C ASP A 137 19.75 -5.34 -18.15
N CYS A 138 19.11 -5.13 -17.00
CA CYS A 138 17.97 -5.94 -16.55
C CYS A 138 16.64 -5.53 -17.20
N TYR A 139 16.53 -4.42 -17.95
CA TYR A 139 15.27 -4.08 -18.65
C TYR A 139 15.00 -4.93 -19.91
N ARG A 140 15.87 -5.89 -20.21
CA ARG A 140 15.77 -6.74 -21.39
C ARG A 140 14.67 -7.81 -21.24
N SER A 141 14.13 -8.25 -22.36
CA SER A 141 13.01 -9.22 -22.42
C SER A 141 13.41 -10.66 -22.07
N ASP A 142 14.71 -10.94 -21.91
CA ASP A 142 15.30 -12.24 -21.58
C ASP A 142 15.73 -12.35 -20.11
N ASP A 143 15.28 -11.44 -19.24
CA ASP A 143 15.64 -11.45 -17.82
C ASP A 143 15.16 -12.75 -17.12
N PRO A 144 16.07 -13.51 -16.47
CA PRO A 144 15.76 -14.78 -15.81
C PRO A 144 14.84 -14.64 -14.58
N THR A 145 14.65 -13.43 -14.04
CA THR A 145 13.73 -13.14 -12.91
C THR A 145 12.26 -13.17 -13.32
N TYR A 146 11.95 -13.17 -14.63
CA TYR A 146 10.58 -13.34 -15.09
C TYR A 146 10.08 -14.76 -14.80
N LYS A 147 9.05 -14.86 -13.94
CA LYS A 147 8.35 -16.14 -13.71
C LYS A 147 7.81 -16.66 -15.05
N LYS A 148 8.30 -17.82 -15.47
CA LYS A 148 7.92 -18.46 -16.74
C LYS A 148 6.40 -18.62 -16.80
N ARG A 149 5.76 -17.87 -17.69
CA ARG A 149 4.30 -17.94 -17.88
C ARG A 149 3.96 -18.88 -19.02
N VAL A 150 2.93 -19.70 -18.81
CA VAL A 150 2.38 -20.60 -19.84
C VAL A 150 0.89 -20.37 -20.02
N GLU A 151 0.42 -20.48 -21.27
CA GLU A 151 -0.98 -20.49 -21.63
C GLU A 151 -1.40 -21.89 -22.06
N VAL A 152 -2.55 -22.32 -21.56
CA VAL A 152 -3.19 -23.59 -21.85
C VAL A 152 -3.85 -23.50 -23.22
N VAL A 153 -3.31 -24.20 -24.21
CA VAL A 153 -3.85 -24.21 -25.59
C VAL A 153 -4.89 -25.33 -25.73
N ILE A 154 -4.51 -26.52 -25.29
CA ILE A 154 -5.42 -27.66 -25.14
C ILE A 154 -5.79 -27.67 -23.67
N GLY A 155 -7.03 -28.01 -23.29
CA GLY A 155 -7.43 -28.18 -21.88
C GLY A 155 -7.93 -29.60 -21.62
N GLY A 156 -8.58 -29.83 -20.48
CA GLY A 156 -9.30 -31.07 -20.18
C GLY A 156 -8.59 -32.06 -19.26
N TRP A 157 -7.32 -31.84 -18.92
CA TRP A 157 -6.62 -32.65 -17.90
C TRP A 157 -6.78 -32.08 -16.49
N SER A 158 -6.36 -32.89 -15.52
CA SER A 158 -6.60 -32.64 -14.11
C SER A 158 -5.45 -31.87 -13.48
N ALA A 159 -5.76 -30.80 -12.76
CA ALA A 159 -4.85 -30.17 -11.81
C ALA A 159 -4.96 -30.81 -10.43
N ARG A 160 -3.90 -30.74 -9.63
CA ARG A 160 -3.75 -31.48 -8.37
C ARG A 160 -3.11 -30.63 -7.26
N ASN A 161 -3.31 -31.04 -6.01
CA ASN A 161 -2.68 -30.39 -4.84
C ASN A 161 -1.20 -30.75 -4.67
N VAL A 162 -0.81 -31.95 -5.11
CA VAL A 162 0.58 -32.43 -5.23
C VAL A 162 0.70 -33.29 -6.50
N PRO A 163 1.92 -33.50 -7.05
CA PRO A 163 2.13 -34.31 -8.25
C PRO A 163 1.44 -35.68 -8.20
N LEU A 164 1.06 -36.20 -9.36
CA LEU A 164 0.45 -37.54 -9.43
C LEU A 164 1.47 -38.61 -9.02
N GLY A 165 1.12 -39.42 -8.02
CA GLY A 165 1.99 -40.47 -7.48
C GLY A 165 2.55 -40.15 -6.10
N GLU A 166 2.50 -38.89 -5.67
CA GLU A 166 2.88 -38.48 -4.32
C GLU A 166 1.77 -38.81 -3.29
N PRO A 167 2.12 -39.19 -2.03
CA PRO A 167 1.14 -39.41 -0.98
C PRO A 167 0.23 -38.20 -0.78
N GLY A 168 -1.09 -38.43 -0.79
CA GLY A 168 -2.09 -37.35 -0.64
C GLY A 168 -2.44 -36.59 -1.93
N SER A 169 -2.03 -37.09 -3.11
CA SER A 169 -2.42 -36.52 -4.40
C SER A 169 -3.93 -36.62 -4.66
N MET A 170 -4.58 -35.47 -4.76
CA MET A 170 -6.01 -35.29 -5.02
C MET A 170 -6.21 -34.38 -6.24
N LYS A 171 -7.25 -34.67 -7.01
CA LYS A 171 -7.66 -33.82 -8.14
C LYS A 171 -8.39 -32.59 -7.61
N LEU A 172 -7.91 -31.41 -7.98
CA LEU A 172 -8.50 -30.11 -7.60
C LEU A 172 -9.51 -29.60 -8.63
N GLY A 173 -9.31 -29.92 -9.90
CA GLY A 173 -10.17 -29.44 -10.98
C GLY A 173 -9.66 -29.87 -12.35
N VAL A 174 -10.41 -29.47 -13.38
CA VAL A 174 -10.01 -29.61 -14.78
C VAL A 174 -9.51 -28.26 -15.28
N ILE A 175 -8.40 -28.27 -16.02
CA ILE A 175 -7.81 -27.05 -16.59
C ILE A 175 -8.50 -26.74 -17.92
N SER A 176 -9.02 -25.53 -18.07
CA SER A 176 -9.68 -25.06 -19.29
C SER A 176 -8.70 -24.39 -20.27
N PRO A 177 -8.93 -24.48 -21.60
CA PRO A 177 -8.18 -23.68 -22.57
C PRO A 177 -8.26 -22.17 -22.27
N GLY A 178 -7.17 -21.45 -22.53
CA GLY A 178 -7.03 -20.01 -22.25
C GLY A 178 -6.66 -19.69 -20.79
N THR A 179 -6.61 -20.68 -19.90
CA THR A 179 -6.04 -20.50 -18.55
C THR A 179 -4.53 -20.24 -18.67
N GLN A 180 -4.01 -19.30 -17.87
CA GLN A 180 -2.58 -18.99 -17.82
C GLN A 180 -2.04 -19.22 -16.41
N PHE A 181 -0.79 -19.69 -16.33
CA PHE A 181 -0.09 -19.96 -15.08
C PHE A 181 1.30 -19.30 -15.07
N ASP A 182 1.66 -18.71 -13.93
CA ASP A 182 3.07 -18.44 -13.60
C ASP A 182 3.65 -19.70 -12.97
N ILE A 183 4.67 -20.29 -13.59
CA ILE A 183 5.34 -21.49 -13.07
C ILE A 183 6.25 -21.08 -11.91
N VAL A 184 6.07 -21.76 -10.77
CA VAL A 184 6.82 -21.48 -9.53
C VAL A 184 7.71 -22.64 -9.10
N GLU A 185 7.40 -23.87 -9.52
CA GLU A 185 8.16 -25.06 -9.15
C GLU A 185 8.10 -26.12 -10.26
N GLU A 186 9.16 -26.88 -10.44
CA GLU A 186 9.20 -28.04 -11.34
C GLU A 186 9.55 -29.29 -10.52
N SER A 187 8.80 -30.38 -10.72
CA SER A 187 9.11 -31.66 -10.06
C SER A 187 10.19 -32.42 -10.84
N ALA A 188 10.84 -33.36 -10.16
CA ALA A 188 11.52 -34.44 -10.86
C ALA A 188 10.49 -35.24 -11.71
N PRO A 189 10.89 -35.81 -12.86
CA PRO A 189 10.03 -36.70 -13.62
C PRO A 189 9.66 -37.94 -12.81
N SER A 190 8.38 -38.30 -12.80
CA SER A 190 7.86 -39.49 -12.13
C SER A 190 6.79 -40.17 -13.00
N ASN A 191 6.85 -41.49 -13.13
CA ASN A 191 5.92 -42.30 -13.93
C ASN A 191 5.74 -41.81 -15.38
N GLY A 192 6.83 -41.36 -16.03
CA GLY A 192 6.80 -40.86 -17.40
C GLY A 192 6.17 -39.47 -17.54
N TYR A 193 5.89 -38.74 -16.46
CA TYR A 193 5.42 -37.36 -16.52
C TYR A 193 6.32 -36.44 -15.71
N ARG A 194 6.41 -35.18 -16.12
CA ARG A 194 6.93 -34.09 -15.28
C ARG A 194 5.77 -33.20 -14.89
N PHE A 195 5.70 -32.86 -13.61
CA PHE A 195 4.71 -31.94 -13.09
C PHE A 195 5.36 -30.59 -12.79
N VAL A 196 4.59 -29.54 -12.97
CA VAL A 196 4.97 -28.18 -12.58
C VAL A 196 3.89 -27.61 -11.67
N LYS A 197 4.32 -26.81 -10.71
CA LYS A 197 3.43 -26.01 -9.87
C LYS A 197 3.27 -24.65 -10.51
N GLY A 198 2.02 -24.23 -10.69
CA GLY A 198 1.69 -22.94 -11.27
C GLY A 198 0.65 -22.18 -10.48
N VAL A 199 0.83 -20.87 -10.38
CA VAL A 199 -0.15 -19.92 -9.83
C VAL A 199 -1.09 -19.49 -10.97
N ILE A 200 -2.41 -19.62 -10.78
CA ILE A 200 -3.39 -19.17 -11.79
C ILE A 200 -3.31 -17.64 -11.92
N VAL A 201 -2.99 -17.13 -13.11
CA VAL A 201 -2.96 -15.67 -13.38
C VAL A 201 -4.12 -15.20 -14.23
N ARG A 202 -4.71 -16.11 -15.02
CA ARG A 202 -5.90 -15.88 -15.84
C ARG A 202 -6.69 -17.18 -15.98
N GLY A 203 -8.01 -17.09 -15.98
CA GLY A 203 -8.90 -18.26 -16.07
C GLY A 203 -9.20 -18.88 -14.71
N GLN A 204 -9.61 -20.14 -14.72
CA GLN A 204 -9.99 -20.90 -13.52
C GLN A 204 -9.70 -22.38 -13.71
N VAL A 205 -9.57 -23.10 -12.60
CA VAL A 205 -9.37 -24.56 -12.58
C VAL A 205 -10.38 -25.17 -11.61
N GLY A 206 -11.47 -25.72 -12.16
CA GLY A 206 -12.61 -26.13 -11.32
C GLY A 206 -13.18 -24.93 -10.55
N ARG A 207 -13.00 -24.91 -9.22
CA ARG A 207 -13.42 -23.80 -8.34
C ARG A 207 -12.28 -22.85 -7.97
N LEU A 208 -11.04 -23.18 -8.35
CA LEU A 208 -9.86 -22.38 -8.08
C LEU A 208 -9.77 -21.22 -9.05
N LYS A 209 -9.37 -20.06 -8.55
CA LYS A 209 -9.37 -18.77 -9.22
C LYS A 209 -7.95 -18.19 -9.27
N LYS A 210 -7.84 -17.01 -9.87
CA LYS A 210 -6.59 -16.24 -9.90
C LYS A 210 -5.96 -16.15 -8.51
N GLY A 211 -4.67 -16.46 -8.41
CA GLY A 211 -3.89 -16.50 -7.16
C GLY A 211 -3.74 -17.89 -6.56
N ASP A 212 -4.62 -18.85 -6.87
CA ASP A 212 -4.51 -20.21 -6.35
C ASP A 212 -3.40 -21.01 -7.04
N GLU A 213 -2.75 -21.89 -6.29
CA GLU A 213 -1.67 -22.76 -6.76
C GLU A 213 -2.16 -24.17 -7.10
N VAL A 214 -1.66 -24.73 -8.19
CA VAL A 214 -1.95 -26.11 -8.59
C VAL A 214 -0.75 -26.79 -9.25
N TRP A 215 -0.68 -28.10 -9.09
CA TRP A 215 0.22 -28.97 -9.84
C TRP A 215 -0.44 -29.54 -11.09
N PHE A 216 0.25 -29.54 -12.21
CA PHE A 216 -0.22 -30.13 -13.47
C PHE A 216 0.95 -30.65 -14.31
N ALA A 217 0.67 -31.63 -15.17
CA ALA A 217 1.69 -32.19 -16.06
C ALA A 217 2.02 -31.20 -17.18
N ASP A 218 3.31 -31.00 -17.46
CA ASP A 218 3.79 -30.18 -18.59
C ASP A 218 4.56 -30.99 -19.64
N GLN A 219 5.16 -32.11 -19.21
CA GLN A 219 5.86 -33.04 -20.08
C GLN A 219 5.43 -34.48 -19.86
N ARG A 220 5.59 -35.29 -20.90
CA ARG A 220 5.47 -36.74 -20.89
C ARG A 220 6.70 -37.34 -21.58
N ASP A 221 7.34 -38.30 -20.92
CA ASP A 221 8.55 -39.00 -21.37
C ASP A 221 9.68 -38.03 -21.81
N GLY A 222 9.83 -36.94 -21.05
CA GLY A 222 10.82 -35.89 -21.31
C GLY A 222 10.49 -34.95 -22.48
N GLN A 223 9.30 -35.07 -23.08
CA GLN A 223 8.86 -34.22 -24.19
C GLN A 223 7.62 -33.40 -23.82
N ALA A 224 7.49 -32.22 -24.42
CA ALA A 224 6.30 -31.39 -24.25
C ALA A 224 5.05 -32.11 -24.78
N ILE A 225 3.97 -32.09 -24.01
CA ILE A 225 2.73 -32.79 -24.35
C ILE A 225 2.07 -32.09 -25.55
N ARG A 226 1.61 -32.89 -26.53
CA ARG A 226 0.94 -32.43 -27.75
C ARG A 226 -0.43 -33.11 -27.90
N GLY A 227 -1.39 -32.40 -28.49
CA GLY A 227 -2.70 -32.97 -28.83
C GLY A 227 -2.70 -33.69 -30.18
N GLU A 228 -3.87 -34.20 -30.58
CA GLU A 228 -4.06 -35.00 -31.81
C GLU A 228 -3.63 -34.28 -33.09
N HIS A 229 -3.71 -32.94 -33.12
CA HIS A 229 -3.29 -32.11 -34.26
C HIS A 229 -1.87 -31.55 -34.13
N GLY A 230 -1.04 -32.09 -33.23
CA GLY A 230 0.37 -31.72 -33.07
C GLY A 230 0.63 -30.39 -32.34
N GLN A 231 -0.42 -29.63 -32.01
CA GLN A 231 -0.33 -28.42 -31.20
C GLN A 231 0.15 -28.73 -29.77
N LEU A 232 1.00 -27.85 -29.23
CA LEU A 232 1.48 -27.96 -27.85
C LEU A 232 0.33 -27.78 -26.87
N GLN A 233 0.34 -28.55 -25.78
CA GLN A 233 -0.61 -28.43 -24.69
C GLN A 233 -0.48 -27.08 -23.98
N LEU A 234 0.77 -26.67 -23.75
CA LEU A 234 1.15 -25.42 -23.11
C LEU A 234 2.00 -24.61 -24.07
N LYS A 235 1.67 -23.33 -24.23
CA LYS A 235 2.46 -22.38 -25.01
C LYS A 235 3.11 -21.38 -24.04
N PRO A 236 4.44 -21.12 -24.15
CA PRO A 236 5.06 -20.04 -23.40
C PRO A 236 4.41 -18.69 -23.76
N VAL A 237 4.09 -17.90 -22.74
CA VAL A 237 3.70 -16.50 -22.90
C VAL A 237 4.98 -15.68 -22.82
N ALA A 238 5.26 -14.90 -23.86
CA ALA A 238 6.43 -14.03 -23.87
C ALA A 238 6.34 -13.03 -22.72
N ALA A 239 7.47 -12.81 -22.05
CA ALA A 239 7.56 -11.80 -21.01
C ALA A 239 7.21 -10.43 -21.61
N PRO A 240 6.31 -9.65 -20.99
CA PRO A 240 6.08 -8.28 -21.43
C PRO A 240 7.38 -7.48 -21.25
N ALA A 241 7.73 -6.63 -22.20
CA ALA A 241 8.89 -5.76 -22.02
C ALA A 241 8.66 -4.84 -20.80
N ARG A 242 9.66 -4.73 -19.92
CA ARG A 242 9.62 -3.74 -18.83
C ARG A 242 9.52 -2.34 -19.43
N THR A 243 8.66 -1.51 -18.83
CA THR A 243 8.51 -0.13 -19.28
C THR A 243 9.74 0.67 -18.87
N LYS A 244 10.44 1.25 -19.84
CA LYS A 244 11.59 2.11 -19.56
C LYS A 244 11.13 3.48 -19.04
N PRO A 245 11.74 4.02 -17.97
CA PRO A 245 11.50 5.38 -17.52
C PRO A 245 11.82 6.40 -18.62
N LYS A 246 11.02 7.47 -18.69
CA LYS A 246 11.18 8.50 -19.73
C LYS A 246 12.29 9.52 -19.44
N TYR A 247 12.80 9.55 -18.21
CA TYR A 247 13.80 10.53 -17.78
C TYR A 247 15.23 10.14 -18.15
N TRP A 248 15.46 8.95 -18.70
CA TRP A 248 16.79 8.56 -19.17
C TRP A 248 17.21 9.46 -20.32
N GLN A 249 18.44 9.98 -20.24
CA GLN A 249 19.06 10.79 -21.29
C GLN A 249 20.15 10.01 -22.03
N GLY A 250 20.36 10.40 -23.27
CA GLY A 250 21.30 9.79 -24.22
C GLY A 250 20.75 9.77 -25.64
N ARG A 251 21.13 8.75 -26.41
CA ARG A 251 20.74 8.63 -27.81
C ARG A 251 19.29 8.17 -27.92
N VAL A 252 18.44 9.06 -28.43
CA VAL A 252 17.04 8.82 -28.70
C VAL A 252 16.87 8.31 -30.12
N THR A 253 16.11 7.24 -30.28
CA THR A 253 15.53 6.80 -31.56
C THR A 253 14.10 7.30 -31.61
N ALA A 254 13.73 8.07 -32.62
CA ALA A 254 12.41 8.66 -32.75
C ALA A 254 11.83 8.47 -34.16
N ARG A 255 10.52 8.66 -34.28
CA ARG A 255 9.82 8.79 -35.57
C ARG A 255 8.93 10.02 -35.60
N VAL A 256 8.76 10.62 -36.77
CA VAL A 256 7.82 11.73 -36.97
C VAL A 256 6.39 11.20 -36.88
N ILE A 257 5.54 11.85 -36.07
CA ILE A 257 4.10 11.52 -35.97
C ILE A 257 3.21 12.67 -36.46
N ASN A 258 3.78 13.83 -36.72
CA ASN A 258 3.04 14.96 -37.27
C ASN A 258 2.67 14.71 -38.74
N ASP A 259 1.38 14.77 -39.05
CA ASP A 259 0.84 14.58 -40.41
C ASP A 259 1.28 15.68 -41.38
N SER A 260 1.59 16.89 -40.89
CA SER A 260 2.20 17.94 -41.72
C SER A 260 3.70 17.70 -42.00
N GLY A 261 4.28 16.65 -41.42
CA GLY A 261 5.71 16.38 -41.43
C GLY A 261 6.51 17.28 -40.49
N MET A 262 7.82 17.03 -40.40
CA MET A 262 8.75 17.76 -39.53
C MET A 262 9.75 18.56 -40.37
N GLN A 263 9.79 19.89 -40.19
CA GLN A 263 10.68 20.79 -40.91
C GLN A 263 12.16 20.54 -40.53
N MET A 264 13.02 20.44 -41.55
CA MET A 264 14.47 20.29 -41.38
C MET A 264 15.19 21.63 -41.50
N TYR A 265 16.26 21.81 -40.71
CA TYR A 265 17.08 23.02 -40.65
C TYR A 265 18.57 22.69 -40.91
N CYS A 266 19.29 23.62 -41.55
CA CYS A 266 20.71 23.45 -41.82
C CYS A 266 21.55 23.45 -40.51
N PRO A 267 22.61 22.62 -40.41
CA PRO A 267 23.64 22.79 -39.38
C PRO A 267 24.30 24.18 -39.52
N ARG A 268 24.40 24.98 -38.45
CA ARG A 268 25.10 26.29 -38.47
C ARG A 268 26.50 26.18 -37.85
N ALA A 269 27.40 27.07 -38.26
CA ALA A 269 28.78 27.14 -37.77
C ALA A 269 28.92 27.64 -36.31
N ASN A 270 27.91 28.31 -35.73
CA ASN A 270 28.06 29.11 -34.49
C ASN A 270 26.94 28.92 -33.43
N GLY A 271 26.14 27.85 -33.46
CA GLY A 271 25.19 27.53 -32.38
C GLY A 271 23.86 28.32 -32.32
N GLU A 272 23.58 29.21 -33.28
CA GLU A 272 22.23 29.78 -33.46
C GLU A 272 21.33 28.86 -34.32
N PHE A 273 20.01 28.87 -34.09
CA PHE A 273 19.04 28.03 -34.80
C PHE A 273 19.01 28.29 -36.32
N GLY A 274 19.05 27.22 -37.12
CA GLY A 274 19.23 27.19 -38.58
C GLY A 274 18.18 27.91 -39.43
N ILE A 275 18.51 28.19 -40.69
CA ILE A 275 17.49 28.52 -41.72
C ILE A 275 16.87 27.18 -42.17
N PRO A 276 15.55 27.10 -42.45
CA PRO A 276 14.96 25.92 -43.08
C PRO A 276 15.73 25.52 -44.33
N ILE A 277 16.05 24.23 -44.49
CA ILE A 277 16.80 23.72 -45.67
C ILE A 277 16.08 24.11 -46.97
N SER A 278 14.74 23.96 -46.98
CA SER A 278 13.83 24.61 -47.92
C SER A 278 12.41 24.60 -47.33
N SER A 279 11.51 25.45 -47.85
CA SER A 279 10.10 25.49 -47.43
C SER A 279 9.33 24.19 -47.68
N ASN A 280 9.86 23.29 -48.52
CA ASN A 280 9.22 22.03 -48.91
C ASN A 280 9.93 20.79 -48.35
N CYS A 281 11.04 20.94 -47.60
CA CYS A 281 11.81 19.83 -47.08
C CYS A 281 11.32 19.44 -45.67
N HIS A 282 10.27 18.61 -45.64
CA HIS A 282 9.72 18.02 -44.42
C HIS A 282 10.00 16.52 -44.38
N LEU A 283 10.38 16.03 -43.20
CA LEU A 283 10.36 14.61 -42.92
C LEU A 283 8.91 14.14 -42.84
N PRO A 284 8.49 13.14 -43.65
CA PRO A 284 7.11 12.69 -43.67
C PRO A 284 6.76 11.95 -42.37
N HIS A 285 5.46 11.88 -42.08
CA HIS A 285 4.92 11.01 -41.03
C HIS A 285 5.52 9.58 -41.16
N GLY A 286 5.92 9.01 -40.02
CA GLY A 286 6.51 7.67 -39.90
C GLY A 286 8.01 7.61 -40.15
N TYR A 287 8.67 8.69 -40.57
CA TYR A 287 10.11 8.68 -40.83
C TYR A 287 10.93 8.63 -39.54
N GLY A 288 11.90 7.73 -39.48
CA GLY A 288 12.74 7.51 -38.31
C GLY A 288 14.08 8.25 -38.36
N PHE A 289 14.53 8.74 -37.21
CA PHE A 289 15.82 9.39 -37.00
C PHE A 289 16.31 9.24 -35.55
N SER A 290 17.59 9.49 -35.31
CA SER A 290 18.15 9.61 -33.94
C SER A 290 18.59 11.03 -33.63
N PHE A 291 18.57 11.40 -32.36
CA PHE A 291 19.23 12.58 -31.83
C PHE A 291 19.78 12.28 -30.42
N ASP A 292 20.65 13.14 -29.90
CA ASP A 292 21.11 13.05 -28.51
C ASP A 292 20.31 14.02 -27.64
N SER A 293 19.60 13.47 -26.65
CA SER A 293 18.76 14.25 -25.73
C SER A 293 19.56 15.15 -24.79
N GLU A 294 20.83 14.83 -24.54
CA GLU A 294 21.74 15.66 -23.73
C GLU A 294 22.26 16.87 -24.51
N SER A 295 22.21 16.81 -25.84
CA SER A 295 22.70 17.85 -26.75
C SER A 295 21.58 18.77 -27.27
N THR A 296 20.44 18.82 -26.55
CA THR A 296 19.29 19.65 -26.95
C THR A 296 19.49 21.12 -26.61
N HIS A 297 19.02 22.00 -27.51
CA HIS A 297 19.13 23.46 -27.39
C HIS A 297 17.74 24.08 -27.36
N PRO A 298 17.39 24.88 -26.33
CA PRO A 298 16.10 25.55 -26.26
C PRO A 298 16.03 26.71 -27.26
N VAL A 299 14.96 26.80 -28.03
CA VAL A 299 14.68 27.92 -28.94
C VAL A 299 13.36 28.57 -28.56
N ARG A 300 13.39 29.89 -28.35
CA ARG A 300 12.22 30.69 -27.99
C ARG A 300 11.45 31.10 -29.25
N MET A 301 10.18 30.70 -29.29
CA MET A 301 9.24 31.00 -30.36
C MET A 301 8.62 32.40 -30.20
N GLN A 302 8.01 32.90 -31.27
CA GLN A 302 7.34 34.21 -31.28
C GLN A 302 6.15 34.29 -30.31
N ASP A 303 5.47 33.17 -30.06
CA ASP A 303 4.37 33.06 -29.10
C ASP A 303 4.83 32.96 -27.63
N GLY A 304 6.15 33.04 -27.40
CA GLY A 304 6.78 32.95 -26.09
C GLY A 304 7.06 31.52 -25.62
N SER A 305 6.61 30.49 -26.35
CA SER A 305 6.93 29.09 -26.04
C SER A 305 8.43 28.81 -26.27
N VAL A 306 8.95 27.78 -25.59
CA VAL A 306 10.34 27.33 -25.74
C VAL A 306 10.30 25.87 -26.16
N LEU A 307 10.87 25.56 -27.33
CA LEU A 307 10.91 24.19 -27.83
C LEU A 307 12.37 23.68 -27.92
N PRO A 308 12.62 22.41 -27.59
CA PRO A 308 13.94 21.80 -27.71
C PRO A 308 14.27 21.54 -29.20
N THR A 309 15.52 21.77 -29.55
CA THR A 309 16.07 21.50 -30.88
C THR A 309 17.33 20.66 -30.77
N ALA A 310 17.58 19.77 -31.72
CA ALA A 310 18.77 18.93 -31.72
C ALA A 310 19.25 18.60 -33.13
N GLU A 311 20.53 18.27 -33.23
CA GLU A 311 21.07 17.62 -34.42
C GLU A 311 20.55 16.17 -34.50
N CYS A 312 20.01 15.84 -35.67
CA CYS A 312 19.32 14.61 -35.98
C CYS A 312 20.04 13.85 -37.09
N ILE A 313 20.09 12.52 -36.97
CA ILE A 313 20.70 11.60 -37.92
C ILE A 313 19.59 10.67 -38.46
N PRO A 314 19.31 10.65 -39.78
CA PRO A 314 18.25 9.83 -40.35
C PRO A 314 18.60 8.34 -40.37
N TYR A 315 17.60 7.45 -40.19
CA TYR A 315 17.80 5.99 -40.37
C TYR A 315 17.60 5.52 -41.81
N ASN A 316 16.75 6.22 -42.57
CA ASN A 316 16.47 5.92 -43.97
C ASN A 316 17.21 6.92 -44.86
N ALA A 317 17.72 6.48 -46.01
CA ALA A 317 18.60 7.30 -46.85
C ALA A 317 17.89 8.12 -47.95
N VAL A 318 16.58 7.92 -48.16
CA VAL A 318 15.85 8.48 -49.32
C VAL A 318 14.53 9.09 -48.89
N ILE A 319 14.28 10.34 -49.28
CA ILE A 319 12.95 10.97 -49.27
C ILE A 319 12.55 11.18 -50.73
N ARG A 320 11.52 10.49 -51.21
CA ARG A 320 10.87 10.72 -52.53
C ARG A 320 11.84 10.97 -53.71
N GLY A 321 13.00 10.31 -53.75
CA GLY A 321 13.98 10.43 -54.84
C GLY A 321 15.07 11.49 -54.65
N GLU A 322 15.11 12.20 -53.53
CA GLU A 322 16.21 13.11 -53.14
C GLU A 322 17.15 12.45 -52.10
N THR A 323 18.44 12.81 -52.17
CA THR A 323 19.48 12.34 -51.26
C THR A 323 19.36 13.04 -49.90
N MET A 324 19.19 12.28 -48.81
CA MET A 324 19.12 12.84 -47.46
C MET A 324 20.47 13.44 -47.01
N PRO A 325 20.47 14.57 -46.27
CA PRO A 325 21.69 15.03 -45.62
C PRO A 325 22.12 14.05 -44.52
N GLN A 326 23.43 13.96 -44.26
CA GLN A 326 23.98 13.07 -43.23
C GLN A 326 23.51 13.43 -41.82
N SER A 327 23.29 14.73 -41.57
CA SER A 327 22.64 15.25 -40.38
C SER A 327 21.85 16.52 -40.69
N TYR A 328 20.89 16.87 -39.83
CA TYR A 328 20.08 18.07 -39.92
C TYR A 328 19.59 18.48 -38.53
N TRP A 329 19.19 19.74 -38.35
CA TRP A 329 18.58 20.19 -37.10
C TRP A 329 17.05 20.14 -37.21
N ALA A 330 16.38 19.83 -36.11
CA ALA A 330 14.91 19.85 -36.01
C ALA A 330 14.45 20.17 -34.58
N PHE A 331 13.17 20.56 -34.45
CA PHE A 331 12.49 20.58 -33.16
C PHE A 331 12.20 19.13 -32.75
N VAL A 332 12.54 18.78 -31.51
CA VAL A 332 12.47 17.41 -30.98
C VAL A 332 11.57 17.36 -29.74
N ASP A 333 10.35 17.85 -29.89
CA ASP A 333 9.34 17.86 -28.83
C ASP A 333 8.32 16.72 -29.00
N ASP A 334 7.81 16.19 -27.88
CA ASP A 334 6.89 15.04 -27.87
C ASP A 334 5.58 15.23 -28.68
N LYS A 335 5.24 16.45 -29.14
CA LYS A 335 4.04 16.67 -29.97
C LYS A 335 4.32 16.42 -31.45
N SER A 336 5.56 16.53 -31.90
CA SER A 336 5.94 16.38 -33.30
C SER A 336 6.50 14.99 -33.60
N ILE A 337 7.01 14.29 -32.58
CA ILE A 337 7.72 13.02 -32.71
C ILE A 337 7.28 12.02 -31.65
N GLU A 338 7.46 10.73 -31.93
CA GLU A 338 7.32 9.65 -30.97
C GLU A 338 8.69 9.06 -30.66
N HIS A 339 9.07 9.05 -29.38
CA HIS A 339 10.28 8.40 -28.91
C HIS A 339 10.09 6.87 -28.90
N LEU A 340 10.88 6.16 -29.69
CA LEU A 340 10.84 4.71 -29.83
C LEU A 340 11.74 4.02 -28.81
N SER A 341 12.93 4.57 -28.58
CA SER A 341 13.87 4.08 -27.56
C SER A 341 14.85 5.17 -27.13
N VAL A 342 15.40 5.02 -25.92
CA VAL A 342 16.55 5.79 -25.45
C VAL A 342 17.64 4.82 -25.03
N GLU A 343 18.84 5.03 -25.56
CA GLU A 343 20.07 4.38 -25.13
C GLU A 343 20.85 5.36 -24.24
N PRO A 344 20.99 5.09 -22.94
CA PRO A 344 21.69 5.97 -22.03
C PRO A 344 23.14 6.18 -22.47
N SER A 345 23.57 7.45 -22.54
CA SER A 345 24.97 7.77 -22.91
C SER A 345 25.93 7.58 -21.73
N ARG A 346 25.39 7.75 -20.50
CA ARG A 346 26.09 7.67 -19.23
C ARG A 346 25.41 6.67 -18.31
N LEU A 347 26.20 5.76 -17.77
CA LEU A 347 25.82 4.77 -16.76
C LEU A 347 26.78 4.87 -15.57
N ASP A 348 26.38 4.27 -14.44
CA ASP A 348 27.22 4.12 -13.23
C ASP A 348 27.75 5.43 -12.60
N SER A 349 27.15 6.57 -12.97
CA SER A 349 27.49 7.89 -12.43
C SER A 349 26.24 8.69 -12.13
N VAL A 350 26.36 9.63 -11.18
CA VAL A 350 25.30 10.58 -10.87
C VAL A 350 25.15 11.57 -12.03
N ILE A 351 23.91 11.76 -12.46
CA ILE A 351 23.53 12.66 -13.53
C ILE A 351 22.62 13.73 -12.93
N VAL A 352 23.04 14.99 -13.07
CA VAL A 352 22.22 16.17 -12.84
C VAL A 352 21.89 16.75 -14.23
N PRO A 353 20.66 16.60 -14.74
CA PRO A 353 20.29 17.12 -16.05
C PRO A 353 20.52 18.63 -16.13
N GLY A 354 21.07 19.11 -17.26
CA GLY A 354 21.27 20.55 -17.47
C GLY A 354 19.97 21.36 -17.49
N THR A 355 18.85 20.71 -17.82
CA THR A 355 17.48 21.21 -17.64
C THR A 355 16.68 20.13 -16.92
N PRO A 356 15.94 20.45 -15.83
CA PRO A 356 15.09 19.49 -15.13
C PRO A 356 14.10 18.81 -16.09
N ILE A 357 13.90 17.50 -15.92
CA ILE A 357 13.09 16.70 -16.86
C ILE A 357 11.67 16.56 -16.31
N PRO A 358 10.62 17.08 -17.00
CA PRO A 358 9.25 16.99 -16.50
C PRO A 358 8.79 15.54 -16.33
N ILE A 359 8.07 15.26 -15.24
CA ILE A 359 7.49 13.95 -14.95
C ILE A 359 6.10 14.12 -14.32
N LYS A 360 5.14 13.29 -14.72
CA LYS A 360 3.77 13.36 -14.22
C LYS A 360 3.51 12.31 -13.14
N ALA A 361 2.49 12.56 -12.32
CA ALA A 361 1.97 11.56 -11.40
C ALA A 361 1.60 10.26 -12.14
N GLY A 362 2.05 9.13 -11.62
CA GLY A 362 1.85 7.82 -12.22
C GLY A 362 2.81 7.46 -13.36
N ASP A 363 3.70 8.35 -13.80
CA ASP A 363 4.74 7.99 -14.77
C ASP A 363 5.73 6.96 -14.16
N PRO A 364 6.22 5.99 -14.95
CA PRO A 364 7.20 5.00 -14.50
C PRO A 364 8.52 5.64 -14.03
N ILE A 365 8.95 5.28 -12.82
CA ILE A 365 10.27 5.64 -12.26
C ILE A 365 11.27 4.50 -12.45
N GLY A 366 10.86 3.24 -12.26
CA GLY A 366 11.73 2.08 -12.37
C GLY A 366 11.08 0.81 -11.84
N TYR A 367 11.88 -0.20 -11.52
CA TYR A 367 11.44 -1.45 -10.88
C TYR A 367 12.29 -1.69 -9.63
N LEU A 368 11.84 -2.58 -8.76
CA LEU A 368 12.60 -2.97 -7.56
C LEU A 368 13.91 -3.65 -8.00
N GLY A 369 15.05 -3.13 -7.52
CA GLY A 369 16.36 -3.75 -7.72
C GLY A 369 16.67 -4.75 -6.61
N LEU A 370 17.62 -5.65 -6.87
CA LEU A 370 18.18 -6.53 -5.84
C LEU A 370 18.94 -5.71 -4.79
N TYR A 371 18.83 -6.16 -3.54
CA TYR A 371 19.65 -5.71 -2.42
C TYR A 371 20.02 -6.91 -1.54
N GLU A 372 20.95 -7.71 -2.01
CA GLU A 372 21.37 -8.93 -1.33
C GLU A 372 22.12 -8.62 -0.03
N MET A 373 21.91 -9.45 0.99
CA MET A 373 22.52 -9.28 2.31
C MET A 373 22.95 -10.65 2.90
N PRO A 374 24.03 -10.70 3.69
CA PRO A 374 24.41 -11.89 4.43
C PRO A 374 23.31 -12.36 5.39
N ASP A 375 23.09 -13.68 5.50
CA ASP A 375 22.18 -14.31 6.46
C ASP A 375 22.77 -15.62 7.00
N GLY A 376 23.71 -15.48 7.95
CA GLY A 376 24.54 -16.58 8.40
C GLY A 376 25.36 -17.17 7.25
N ALA A 377 25.23 -18.48 7.01
CA ALA A 377 25.86 -19.16 5.87
C ALA A 377 25.04 -19.05 4.56
N SER A 378 23.89 -18.38 4.60
CA SER A 378 22.99 -18.19 3.47
C SER A 378 22.90 -16.72 3.08
N LYS A 379 22.04 -16.39 2.13
CA LYS A 379 21.87 -15.05 1.60
C LYS A 379 20.40 -14.68 1.54
N LYS A 380 20.06 -13.48 2.03
CA LYS A 380 18.79 -12.83 1.73
C LYS A 380 18.88 -12.11 0.39
N THR A 381 17.90 -12.33 -0.48
CA THR A 381 17.88 -11.78 -1.85
C THR A 381 16.62 -10.95 -2.14
N PRO A 382 16.28 -9.94 -1.30
CA PRO A 382 15.09 -9.14 -1.55
C PRO A 382 15.27 -8.31 -2.82
N HIS A 383 14.19 -8.20 -3.59
CA HIS A 383 14.04 -7.06 -4.49
C HIS A 383 13.34 -5.96 -3.72
N GLN A 384 13.99 -4.81 -3.53
CA GLN A 384 13.42 -3.73 -2.74
C GLN A 384 13.85 -2.36 -3.25
N MET A 385 13.02 -1.35 -2.97
CA MET A 385 13.41 0.05 -3.06
C MET A 385 13.34 0.70 -1.69
N HIS A 386 14.22 1.66 -1.45
CA HIS A 386 14.06 2.61 -0.35
C HIS A 386 13.39 3.87 -0.93
N PHE A 387 12.28 4.29 -0.35
CA PHE A 387 11.48 5.42 -0.82
C PHE A 387 11.35 6.50 0.26
N GLU A 388 11.79 7.71 -0.06
CA GLU A 388 11.71 8.87 0.85
C GLU A 388 10.89 10.01 0.25
N ILE A 389 10.25 10.78 1.13
CA ILE A 389 9.73 12.11 0.82
C ILE A 389 10.32 13.08 1.84
N PHE A 390 10.96 14.13 1.36
CA PHE A 390 11.56 15.14 2.24
C PHE A 390 11.47 16.55 1.66
N THR A 391 11.65 17.55 2.51
CA THR A 391 11.70 18.96 2.12
C THR A 391 12.86 19.67 2.82
N CYS A 392 13.36 20.73 2.19
CA CYS A 392 14.23 21.73 2.79
C CYS A 392 13.63 23.15 2.66
N ASP A 393 12.33 23.23 2.38
CA ASP A 393 11.62 24.48 2.15
C ASP A 393 11.44 25.23 3.49
N PRO A 394 11.95 26.48 3.62
CA PRO A 394 11.77 27.27 4.83
C PRO A 394 10.30 27.62 5.10
N GLY A 395 9.40 27.45 4.12
CA GLY A 395 7.96 27.65 4.24
C GLY A 395 7.21 26.49 4.90
N LEU A 396 7.89 25.44 5.39
CA LEU A 396 7.24 24.27 5.98
C LEU A 396 6.25 24.63 7.10
N ASP A 397 6.64 25.48 8.05
CA ASP A 397 5.74 25.85 9.16
C ASP A 397 4.48 26.57 8.66
N ALA A 398 4.61 27.47 7.68
CA ALA A 398 3.48 28.16 7.08
C ALA A 398 2.57 27.19 6.31
N PHE A 399 3.16 26.19 5.66
CA PHE A 399 2.43 25.12 4.98
C PHE A 399 1.63 24.25 5.95
N LEU A 400 2.26 23.81 7.05
CA LEU A 400 1.62 22.95 8.05
C LEU A 400 0.50 23.67 8.82
N ASN A 401 0.62 24.99 9.02
CA ASN A 401 -0.31 25.81 9.78
C ASN A 401 -1.36 26.53 8.91
N ASN A 402 -1.45 26.20 7.61
CA ASN A 402 -2.41 26.79 6.68
C ASN A 402 -2.41 28.33 6.72
N ASP A 403 -1.25 28.95 6.49
CA ASP A 403 -1.14 30.41 6.56
C ASP A 403 -1.89 31.15 5.44
N ALA A 404 -2.26 30.45 4.36
CA ALA A 404 -3.21 30.95 3.38
C ALA A 404 -4.65 31.06 3.91
N LYS A 405 -4.94 30.50 5.09
CA LYS A 405 -6.25 30.50 5.76
C LYS A 405 -7.36 29.95 4.88
N LEU A 406 -7.09 28.84 4.21
CA LEU A 406 -8.10 28.10 3.45
C LEU A 406 -9.12 27.52 4.43
N THR A 407 -10.39 27.55 4.07
CA THR A 407 -11.53 27.11 4.91
C THR A 407 -12.36 25.99 4.29
N HIS A 408 -12.11 25.68 3.01
CA HIS A 408 -12.82 24.66 2.24
C HIS A 408 -12.11 23.29 2.28
N GLY A 409 -12.71 22.28 1.64
CA GLY A 409 -12.17 20.92 1.56
C GLY A 409 -12.73 20.03 2.66
N LYS A 410 -12.04 18.91 2.94
CA LYS A 410 -12.39 18.01 4.04
C LYS A 410 -12.25 18.75 5.36
N GLN A 411 -13.31 18.72 6.17
CA GLN A 411 -13.36 19.36 7.48
C GLN A 411 -13.26 18.32 8.59
N TYR A 412 -12.67 18.76 9.70
CA TYR A 412 -12.43 17.96 10.87
C TYR A 412 -12.83 18.74 12.12
N LEU A 413 -13.35 18.03 13.11
CA LEU A 413 -13.56 18.56 14.45
C LEU A 413 -12.33 18.26 15.29
N GLU A 414 -11.56 19.29 15.64
CA GLU A 414 -10.47 19.17 16.60
C GLU A 414 -11.01 19.41 18.00
N VAL A 415 -10.67 18.49 18.90
CA VAL A 415 -11.13 18.47 20.29
C VAL A 415 -9.92 18.42 21.19
N LEU A 416 -9.63 19.52 21.88
CA LEU A 416 -8.50 19.61 22.79
C LEU A 416 -8.78 18.82 24.08
N LYS A 417 -7.73 18.27 24.68
CA LYS A 417 -7.81 17.57 25.96
C LYS A 417 -8.11 18.52 27.12
N LEU A 418 -8.62 17.93 28.20
CA LEU A 418 -8.81 18.58 29.52
C LEU A 418 -9.64 19.86 29.47
N GLN A 419 -10.58 19.94 28.52
CA GLN A 419 -11.46 21.09 28.37
C GLN A 419 -12.64 20.97 29.35
N PRO A 420 -12.89 21.98 30.21
CA PRO A 420 -13.96 21.94 31.20
C PRO A 420 -15.35 21.81 30.58
N THR A 421 -15.51 22.33 29.36
CA THR A 421 -16.71 22.33 28.54
C THR A 421 -17.01 20.97 27.90
N ILE A 422 -16.04 20.04 27.91
CA ILE A 422 -16.13 18.75 27.23
C ILE A 422 -16.09 17.64 28.26
N VAL A 423 -17.28 17.14 28.60
CA VAL A 423 -17.45 16.05 29.56
C VAL A 423 -17.76 14.77 28.80
N GLY A 424 -16.80 13.85 28.78
CA GLY A 424 -16.99 12.49 28.32
C GLY A 424 -17.67 11.65 29.39
N ARG A 425 -18.67 10.87 29.01
CA ARG A 425 -19.32 9.88 29.87
C ARG A 425 -18.85 8.50 29.50
N ASP A 426 -18.42 7.74 30.50
CA ASP A 426 -18.00 6.35 30.33
C ASP A 426 -19.19 5.50 29.86
N THR A 427 -19.06 4.79 28.74
CA THR A 427 -20.18 4.06 28.12
C THR A 427 -20.68 2.88 28.97
N GLU A 428 -19.88 2.39 29.91
CA GLU A 428 -20.26 1.27 30.79
C GLU A 428 -20.83 1.77 32.12
N THR A 429 -20.23 2.82 32.69
CA THR A 429 -20.53 3.28 34.06
C THR A 429 -21.30 4.60 34.12
N ASP A 430 -21.47 5.28 32.99
CA ASP A 430 -22.07 6.63 32.85
C ASP A 430 -21.39 7.72 33.72
N ASN A 431 -20.19 7.44 34.23
CA ASN A 431 -19.45 8.40 35.03
C ASN A 431 -18.86 9.51 34.15
N PRO A 432 -19.04 10.80 34.50
CA PRO A 432 -18.44 11.90 33.77
C PRO A 432 -16.93 12.02 34.04
N THR A 433 -16.16 12.35 33.00
CA THR A 433 -14.72 12.60 33.05
C THR A 433 -14.30 13.52 31.90
N TYR A 434 -13.14 14.15 32.03
CA TYR A 434 -12.51 14.88 30.92
C TYR A 434 -11.79 13.93 29.98
N LEU A 435 -11.64 14.35 28.73
CA LEU A 435 -10.75 13.70 27.75
C LEU A 435 -9.29 14.02 28.10
N PHE A 436 -8.41 13.03 28.01
CA PHE A 436 -7.00 13.15 28.39
C PHE A 436 -6.07 13.32 27.19
N LYS A 437 -6.55 13.06 25.97
CA LYS A 437 -5.84 13.28 24.71
C LYS A 437 -6.58 14.28 23.83
N ASP A 438 -5.81 14.94 22.96
CA ASP A 438 -6.38 15.72 21.87
C ASP A 438 -6.92 14.72 20.83
N HIS A 439 -8.07 15.00 20.25
CA HIS A 439 -8.72 14.15 19.26
C HIS A 439 -9.08 14.92 18.02
N ILE A 440 -9.12 14.21 16.90
CA ILE A 440 -9.61 14.74 15.65
C ILE A 440 -10.57 13.77 14.99
N PHE A 441 -11.68 14.29 14.48
CA PHE A 441 -12.71 13.50 13.83
C PHE A 441 -13.04 14.10 12.47
N ALA A 442 -13.24 13.25 11.46
CA ALA A 442 -13.80 13.70 10.20
C ALA A 442 -15.23 14.23 10.47
N LEU A 443 -15.48 15.51 10.16
CA LEU A 443 -16.70 16.20 10.56
C LEU A 443 -17.95 15.57 9.95
N ASN A 444 -17.82 15.05 8.73
CA ASN A 444 -18.89 14.37 7.99
C ASN A 444 -19.24 12.97 8.53
N ALA A 445 -18.34 12.37 9.32
CA ALA A 445 -18.55 11.07 9.94
C ALA A 445 -19.15 11.18 11.35
N LEU A 446 -19.25 12.39 11.91
CA LEU A 446 -19.80 12.58 13.25
C LEU A 446 -21.33 12.58 13.24
N PRO A 447 -21.98 11.81 14.15
CA PRO A 447 -23.41 11.88 14.34
C PRO A 447 -23.80 13.23 14.95
N ILE A 448 -24.93 13.75 14.47
CA ILE A 448 -25.56 14.95 15.01
C ILE A 448 -26.76 14.51 15.83
N VAL A 449 -26.72 14.77 17.12
CA VAL A 449 -27.77 14.43 18.07
C VAL A 449 -28.32 15.69 18.75
N LYS A 450 -29.42 15.56 19.47
CA LYS A 450 -30.00 16.64 20.27
C LYS A 450 -29.45 16.60 21.69
N ASP A 451 -28.94 17.72 22.18
CA ASP A 451 -28.53 17.86 23.58
C ASP A 451 -29.75 17.97 24.53
N GLU A 452 -29.49 18.08 25.84
CA GLU A 452 -30.54 18.22 26.87
C GLU A 452 -31.46 19.43 26.64
N ASN A 453 -31.00 20.44 25.91
CA ASN A 453 -31.74 21.66 25.55
C ASN A 453 -32.35 21.60 24.13
N ARG A 454 -32.27 20.44 23.45
CA ARG A 454 -32.72 20.20 22.07
C ARG A 454 -31.96 20.98 20.99
N ASN A 455 -30.76 21.44 21.30
CA ASN A 455 -29.83 22.01 20.33
C ASN A 455 -29.05 20.90 19.62
N ASP A 456 -28.57 21.18 18.41
CA ASP A 456 -27.72 20.22 17.68
C ASP A 456 -26.34 20.14 18.32
N ALA A 457 -25.88 18.91 18.56
CA ALA A 457 -24.56 18.61 19.08
C ALA A 457 -23.90 17.51 18.26
N TYR A 458 -22.58 17.62 18.04
CA TYR A 458 -21.77 16.50 17.59
C TYR A 458 -21.59 15.52 18.74
N GLN A 459 -21.88 14.25 18.52
CA GLN A 459 -21.58 13.20 19.48
C GLN A 459 -20.25 12.55 19.10
N ILE A 460 -19.23 12.69 19.93
CA ILE A 460 -17.94 12.04 19.73
C ILE A 460 -17.84 10.81 20.62
N THR A 461 -17.16 9.78 20.15
CA THR A 461 -16.80 8.60 20.96
C THR A 461 -15.31 8.35 20.83
N VAL A 462 -14.63 8.21 21.96
CA VAL A 462 -13.18 7.98 22.02
C VAL A 462 -12.86 6.79 22.90
N GLN A 463 -11.77 6.10 22.58
CA GLN A 463 -11.17 5.12 23.48
C GLN A 463 -9.91 5.70 24.12
N GLU A 464 -9.92 5.80 25.45
CA GLU A 464 -8.80 6.31 26.22
C GLU A 464 -8.45 5.38 27.38
N ARG A 465 -7.15 5.26 27.69
CA ARG A 465 -6.74 4.66 28.97
C ARG A 465 -6.92 5.67 30.08
N ALA A 466 -7.48 5.23 31.21
CA ALA A 466 -7.51 6.04 32.42
C ALA A 466 -6.09 6.48 32.81
N ARG A 467 -5.96 7.67 33.42
CA ARG A 467 -4.69 8.30 33.81
C ARG A 467 -3.79 7.44 34.71
N THR A 468 -4.30 6.34 35.27
CA THR A 468 -3.59 5.40 36.16
C THR A 468 -3.08 4.18 35.39
N LYS A 469 -1.77 3.91 35.49
CA LYS A 469 -1.08 2.75 34.86
C LYS A 469 -1.79 1.44 35.23
N GLY A 470 -2.08 0.59 34.24
CA GLY A 470 -2.66 -0.76 34.43
C GLY A 470 -4.18 -0.86 34.40
N LYS A 471 -4.93 0.22 34.14
CA LYS A 471 -6.40 0.16 33.96
C LYS A 471 -6.80 -0.07 32.49
N PRO A 472 -7.97 -0.70 32.23
CA PRO A 472 -8.45 -0.97 30.87
C PRO A 472 -8.74 0.31 30.09
N LEU A 473 -8.74 0.19 28.75
CA LEU A 473 -9.30 1.20 27.85
C LEU A 473 -10.77 1.42 28.19
N ARG A 474 -11.17 2.69 28.28
CA ARG A 474 -12.55 3.12 28.47
C ARG A 474 -13.05 3.74 27.19
N SER A 475 -14.29 3.43 26.84
CA SER A 475 -14.99 4.16 25.78
C SER A 475 -15.74 5.33 26.44
N LEU A 476 -15.44 6.53 25.98
CA LEU A 476 -16.06 7.77 26.46
C LEU A 476 -16.87 8.39 25.34
N THR A 477 -18.11 8.78 25.62
CA THR A 477 -18.96 9.53 24.70
C THR A 477 -19.16 10.95 25.21
N ALA A 478 -18.91 11.96 24.38
CA ALA A 478 -19.12 13.35 24.73
C ALA A 478 -20.02 14.06 23.70
N LEU A 479 -20.82 15.01 24.16
CA LEU A 479 -21.63 15.87 23.30
C LEU A 479 -20.99 17.25 23.21
N ILE A 480 -20.69 17.67 21.98
CA ILE A 480 -20.13 18.97 21.66
C ILE A 480 -21.22 19.79 20.99
N LYS A 481 -21.70 20.83 21.66
CA LYS A 481 -22.74 21.69 21.11
C LYS A 481 -22.21 22.42 19.88
N LYS A 482 -22.95 22.38 18.77
CA LYS A 482 -22.51 22.99 17.51
C LYS A 482 -22.26 24.49 17.63
N ASP A 483 -23.07 25.19 18.42
CA ASP A 483 -22.94 26.63 18.67
C ASP A 483 -21.68 27.00 19.48
N SER A 484 -21.12 26.05 20.23
CA SER A 484 -19.88 26.24 21.01
C SER A 484 -18.59 26.04 20.20
N VAL A 485 -18.69 25.45 19.01
CA VAL A 485 -17.53 25.22 18.14
C VAL A 485 -16.97 26.55 17.66
N ASP A 486 -15.65 26.68 17.63
CA ASP A 486 -14.91 27.91 17.29
C ASP A 486 -15.10 29.09 18.27
N GLN A 487 -15.84 28.91 19.37
CA GLN A 487 -15.91 29.90 20.44
C GLN A 487 -14.61 29.94 21.26
N GLU A 488 -14.20 31.13 21.66
CA GLU A 488 -13.01 31.32 22.50
C GLU A 488 -13.15 30.54 23.82
N GLY A 489 -12.13 29.73 24.15
CA GLY A 489 -12.10 28.91 25.36
C GLY A 489 -12.98 27.65 25.33
N SER A 490 -13.65 27.32 24.22
CA SER A 490 -14.41 26.08 24.08
C SER A 490 -13.52 24.83 24.02
N GLY A 491 -12.29 25.02 23.52
CA GLY A 491 -11.34 23.95 23.23
C GLY A 491 -11.77 23.03 22.08
N VAL A 492 -12.74 23.47 21.26
CA VAL A 492 -13.20 22.76 20.06
C VAL A 492 -13.23 23.72 18.89
N ARG A 493 -12.62 23.31 17.77
CA ARG A 493 -12.64 24.10 16.54
C ARG A 493 -12.81 23.24 15.30
N ILE A 494 -13.34 23.84 14.24
CA ILE A 494 -13.33 23.23 12.91
C ILE A 494 -11.99 23.57 12.26
N VAL A 495 -11.29 22.52 11.85
CA VAL A 495 -10.08 22.62 11.02
C VAL A 495 -10.33 21.90 9.72
N ASN A 496 -9.46 22.07 8.73
CA ASN A 496 -9.58 21.39 7.46
C ASN A 496 -8.29 20.65 7.07
N GLN A 497 -8.34 19.95 5.95
CA GLN A 497 -7.22 19.16 5.44
C GLN A 497 -5.92 19.96 5.21
N TYR A 498 -5.98 21.29 5.09
CA TYR A 498 -4.80 22.12 4.93
C TYR A 498 -4.13 22.46 6.27
N ASP A 499 -4.83 22.34 7.40
CA ASP A 499 -4.30 22.55 8.75
C ASP A 499 -3.55 21.30 9.25
N LEU A 500 -2.47 20.93 8.54
CA LEU A 500 -1.75 19.66 8.79
C LEU A 500 -1.30 19.51 10.26
N SER A 501 -0.84 20.60 10.89
CA SER A 501 -0.47 20.59 12.30
C SER A 501 -1.66 20.27 13.22
N ALA A 502 -2.84 20.82 12.93
CA ALA A 502 -4.05 20.54 13.70
C ALA A 502 -4.54 19.10 13.51
N ILE A 503 -4.33 18.50 12.33
CA ILE A 503 -4.70 17.10 12.06
C ILE A 503 -3.63 16.07 12.49
N GLY A 504 -2.59 16.55 13.19
CA GLY A 504 -1.64 15.73 13.94
C GLY A 504 -0.23 15.67 13.38
N PHE A 505 0.09 16.37 12.27
CA PHE A 505 1.46 16.44 11.77
C PHE A 505 2.35 17.21 12.74
N LYS A 506 3.49 16.60 13.11
CA LYS A 506 4.38 17.18 14.12
C LYS A 506 5.84 17.00 13.77
N VAL A 507 6.59 18.11 13.76
CA VAL A 507 8.04 18.10 13.61
C VAL A 507 8.70 17.54 14.87
N VAL A 508 9.66 16.62 14.68
CA VAL A 508 10.53 16.08 15.71
C VAL A 508 11.99 16.20 15.26
N GLU A 509 12.86 16.57 16.18
CA GLU A 509 14.29 16.75 15.95
C GLU A 509 15.06 16.23 17.16
N GLN A 510 16.23 15.63 16.91
CA GLN A 510 17.15 15.26 17.99
C GLN A 510 17.96 16.48 18.43
N HIS A 511 18.22 16.65 19.73
CA HIS A 511 19.02 17.77 20.22
C HIS A 511 20.39 17.86 19.50
N ALA A 512 20.72 19.05 18.99
CA ALA A 512 21.84 19.31 18.06
C ALA A 512 23.21 18.77 18.51
N GLN A 513 23.48 18.65 19.82
CA GLN A 513 24.74 18.09 20.34
C GLN A 513 24.89 16.58 20.09
N ASN A 514 23.82 15.89 19.68
CA ASN A 514 23.75 14.42 19.59
C ASN A 514 23.21 13.92 18.24
N SER A 515 23.16 14.75 17.19
CA SER A 515 22.46 14.45 15.93
C SER A 515 22.95 13.21 15.16
N PHE A 516 24.12 12.68 15.52
CA PHE A 516 24.72 11.47 14.94
C PHE A 516 24.80 10.29 15.91
N ASN A 517 24.22 10.43 17.10
CA ASN A 517 24.14 9.35 18.07
C ASN A 517 22.86 8.54 17.87
N PRO A 518 22.87 7.23 18.20
CA PRO A 518 21.65 6.43 18.24
C PRO A 518 20.53 7.13 19.03
N LEU A 519 19.31 7.01 18.54
CA LEU A 519 18.12 7.61 19.13
C LEU A 519 17.84 6.95 20.47
N THR A 520 17.65 7.81 21.48
CA THR A 520 17.04 7.41 22.75
C THR A 520 15.87 8.35 23.03
N PRO A 521 14.79 7.88 23.66
CA PRO A 521 13.61 8.69 23.97
C PRO A 521 13.91 10.05 24.59
N GLU A 522 14.93 10.13 25.45
CA GLU A 522 15.30 11.33 26.21
C GLU A 522 15.95 12.42 25.33
N ARG A 523 16.35 12.08 24.09
CA ARG A 523 17.11 12.96 23.19
C ARG A 523 16.25 13.72 22.16
N ILE A 524 14.95 13.46 22.12
CA ILE A 524 14.02 14.02 21.11
C ILE A 524 12.99 14.92 21.81
N ASP A 525 11.87 14.36 22.26
CA ASP A 525 10.89 15.06 23.06
C ASP A 525 10.01 14.06 23.84
N SER A 526 9.18 14.57 24.75
CA SER A 526 8.29 13.74 25.57
C SER A 526 7.21 13.01 24.75
N PHE A 527 6.86 13.52 23.57
CA PHE A 527 5.81 12.93 22.73
C PHE A 527 6.35 11.69 22.00
N TYR A 528 7.52 11.82 21.39
CA TYR A 528 8.26 10.72 20.80
C TYR A 528 8.59 9.68 21.86
N ALA A 529 9.08 10.09 23.04
CA ALA A 529 9.37 9.16 24.13
C ALA A 529 8.16 8.32 24.53
N HIS A 530 6.96 8.92 24.53
CA HIS A 530 5.72 8.20 24.79
C HIS A 530 5.36 7.21 23.68
N LEU A 531 5.50 7.59 22.40
CA LEU A 531 5.26 6.68 21.29
C LEU A 531 6.28 5.54 21.23
N HIS A 532 7.55 5.84 21.49
CA HIS A 532 8.62 4.84 21.60
C HIS A 532 8.31 3.80 22.68
N ALA A 533 7.87 4.25 23.87
CA ALA A 533 7.47 3.35 24.94
C ALA A 533 6.20 2.52 24.64
N LEU A 534 5.39 2.91 23.65
CA LEU A 534 4.27 2.11 23.17
C LEU A 534 4.71 1.08 22.12
N ALA A 535 5.74 1.40 21.33
CA ALA A 535 6.35 0.47 20.38
C ALA A 535 7.22 -0.58 21.07
N ASP A 536 7.86 -0.24 22.19
CA ASP A 536 8.65 -1.13 23.04
C ASP A 536 7.72 -2.06 23.84
N ARG A 537 7.40 -3.22 23.28
CA ARG A 537 6.36 -4.12 23.79
C ARG A 537 6.87 -4.96 24.95
N ASN A 538 8.15 -5.32 24.93
CA ASN A 538 8.78 -6.10 25.99
C ASN A 538 9.33 -5.21 27.13
N SER A 539 9.35 -3.88 26.95
CA SER A 539 9.83 -2.88 27.91
C SER A 539 11.31 -3.04 28.26
N ASP A 540 12.14 -3.48 27.32
CA ASP A 540 13.59 -3.59 27.47
C ASP A 540 14.34 -2.30 27.10
N GLY A 541 13.63 -1.31 26.54
CA GLY A 541 14.15 -0.02 26.13
C GLY A 541 14.62 0.05 24.67
N ASP A 542 14.65 -1.08 23.95
CA ASP A 542 15.09 -1.20 22.57
C ASP A 542 13.93 -1.64 21.66
N VAL A 543 13.43 -0.73 20.81
CA VAL A 543 12.37 -1.06 19.85
C VAL A 543 12.95 -1.84 18.67
N THR A 544 12.67 -3.15 18.62
CA THR A 544 13.06 -4.03 17.52
C THR A 544 12.21 -3.81 16.26
N ALA A 545 12.69 -4.31 15.11
CA ALA A 545 11.93 -4.24 13.86
C ALA A 545 10.60 -5.00 13.96
N GLU A 546 10.60 -6.16 14.63
CA GLU A 546 9.42 -6.99 14.88
C GLU A 546 8.41 -6.28 15.78
N GLU A 547 8.87 -5.62 16.84
CA GLU A 547 8.00 -4.85 17.72
C GLU A 547 7.37 -3.65 17.02
N LEU A 548 8.15 -2.91 16.24
CA LEU A 548 7.64 -1.80 15.46
C LEU A 548 6.65 -2.28 14.39
N GLN A 549 6.97 -3.34 13.66
CA GLN A 549 6.07 -3.95 12.67
C GLN A 549 4.72 -4.30 13.29
N GLU A 550 4.73 -5.03 14.40
CA GLU A 550 3.49 -5.42 15.09
C GLU A 550 2.73 -4.22 15.64
N THR A 551 3.43 -3.20 16.12
CA THR A 551 2.78 -1.98 16.65
C THR A 551 2.18 -1.13 15.52
N LEU A 552 2.83 -1.05 14.36
CA LEU A 552 2.32 -0.36 13.16
C LEU A 552 1.08 -1.02 12.55
N LYS A 553 0.77 -2.28 12.90
CA LYS A 553 -0.52 -2.89 12.54
C LYS A 553 -1.70 -2.27 13.30
N ASN A 554 -1.45 -1.58 14.43
CA ASN A 554 -2.48 -0.85 15.17
C ASN A 554 -2.77 0.51 14.48
N PRO A 555 -4.01 0.78 14.01
CA PRO A 555 -4.33 2.01 13.28
C PRO A 555 -4.16 3.30 14.09
N GLU A 556 -4.49 3.30 15.39
CA GLU A 556 -4.34 4.49 16.25
C GLU A 556 -2.86 4.84 16.42
N PHE A 557 -2.03 3.84 16.72
CA PHE A 557 -0.58 4.04 16.84
C PHE A 557 0.01 4.48 15.50
N ARG A 558 -0.30 3.76 14.42
CA ARG A 558 0.18 4.04 13.08
C ARG A 558 -0.14 5.47 12.66
N SER A 559 -1.37 5.93 12.85
CA SER A 559 -1.76 7.29 12.46
C SER A 559 -0.97 8.38 13.20
N ARG A 560 -0.58 8.14 14.46
CA ARG A 560 0.26 9.07 15.23
C ARG A 560 1.72 9.02 14.81
N TRP A 561 2.22 7.82 14.51
CA TRP A 561 3.60 7.58 14.12
C TRP A 561 3.90 8.09 12.70
N SER A 562 3.00 7.84 11.74
CA SER A 562 3.14 8.26 10.34
C SER A 562 3.03 9.77 10.14
N LYS A 563 2.54 10.52 11.13
CA LYS A 563 2.43 11.99 11.09
C LYS A 563 3.61 12.72 11.73
N LEU A 564 4.60 11.99 12.23
CA LEU A 564 5.87 12.59 12.61
C LEU A 564 6.59 13.11 11.37
N ILE A 565 7.25 14.26 11.49
CA ILE A 565 8.11 14.85 10.47
C ILE A 565 9.49 14.99 11.09
N ALA A 566 10.44 14.17 10.66
CA ALA A 566 11.74 14.10 11.31
C ALA A 566 12.72 15.07 10.65
N TYR A 567 13.30 15.99 11.41
CA TYR A 567 14.39 16.84 10.94
C TYR A 567 15.72 16.21 11.32
N HIS A 568 16.44 15.66 10.32
CA HIS A 568 17.73 15.02 10.52
C HIS A 568 18.59 15.02 9.25
N HIS A 569 19.85 14.60 9.39
CA HIS A 569 20.75 14.42 8.26
C HIS A 569 20.32 13.23 7.40
N THR A 570 20.33 13.40 6.09
CA THR A 570 20.12 12.33 5.10
C THR A 570 21.20 11.25 5.19
N GLU A 571 20.82 9.98 4.98
CA GLU A 571 21.76 8.85 4.98
C GLU A 571 22.63 8.76 3.72
N TRP A 572 22.29 9.53 2.69
CA TRP A 572 22.91 9.47 1.37
C TRP A 572 24.09 10.44 1.18
N GLN A 573 24.57 11.06 2.27
CA GLN A 573 25.65 12.05 2.25
C GLN A 573 26.98 11.52 2.78
N THR A 574 27.00 10.96 3.99
CA THR A 574 28.25 10.66 4.68
C THR A 574 28.76 9.28 4.28
N LYS A 575 30.02 9.21 3.83
CA LYS A 575 30.75 7.95 3.62
C LYS A 575 30.99 7.22 4.94
N SER A 576 31.24 5.91 4.85
CA SER A 576 31.35 4.97 5.96
C SER A 576 32.42 5.33 7.00
N ASP A 577 33.42 6.14 6.62
CA ASP A 577 34.48 6.63 7.50
C ASP A 577 34.11 7.89 8.31
N GLY A 578 33.02 8.56 7.98
CA GLY A 578 32.57 9.80 8.64
C GLY A 578 31.94 9.60 10.02
N ASP A 579 31.75 10.72 10.73
CA ASP A 579 31.31 10.74 12.13
C ASP A 579 29.93 10.10 12.34
N ARG A 580 29.02 10.22 11.36
CA ARG A 580 27.69 9.58 11.36
C ARG A 580 27.77 8.07 11.67
N TRP A 581 28.76 7.39 11.10
CA TRP A 581 28.89 5.94 11.17
C TRP A 581 29.82 5.48 12.28
N GLN A 582 30.30 6.37 13.15
CA GLN A 582 31.23 6.03 14.22
C GLN A 582 30.66 4.95 15.17
N ALA A 583 29.42 5.10 15.64
CA ALA A 583 28.83 4.13 16.54
C ALA A 583 28.55 2.78 15.85
N TYR A 584 28.19 2.80 14.56
CA TYR A 584 27.99 1.58 13.77
C TYR A 584 29.31 0.80 13.58
N ARG A 585 30.41 1.50 13.27
CA ARG A 585 31.76 0.91 13.20
C ARG A 585 32.18 0.28 14.52
N GLU A 586 31.93 0.96 15.64
CA GLU A 586 32.24 0.43 16.97
C GLU A 586 31.40 -0.81 17.31
N GLN A 587 30.13 -0.84 16.92
CA GLN A 587 29.24 -2.01 17.10
C GLN A 587 29.73 -3.24 16.31
N LEU A 588 30.33 -3.03 15.14
CA LEU A 588 30.78 -4.10 14.24
C LEU A 588 32.29 -4.39 14.31
N LYS A 589 33.02 -3.83 15.27
CA LYS A 589 34.48 -3.99 15.37
C LYS A 589 34.94 -5.45 15.48
N ASP A 590 34.11 -6.31 16.07
CA ASP A 590 34.38 -7.73 16.25
C ASP A 590 33.97 -8.58 15.03
N ASN A 591 33.42 -7.95 13.98
CA ASN A 591 33.09 -8.55 12.70
C ASN A 591 33.65 -7.70 11.53
N PRO A 592 34.99 -7.69 11.35
CA PRO A 592 35.66 -6.78 10.42
C PRO A 592 35.31 -7.04 8.95
N ASP A 593 34.99 -8.28 8.59
CA ASP A 593 34.58 -8.66 7.24
C ASP A 593 33.20 -8.11 6.90
N TYR A 594 32.23 -8.25 7.80
CA TYR A 594 30.91 -7.63 7.65
C TYR A 594 31.00 -6.10 7.66
N LEU A 595 31.85 -5.52 8.53
CA LEU A 595 32.05 -4.08 8.55
C LEU A 595 32.63 -3.57 7.23
N ARG A 596 33.64 -4.24 6.66
CA ARG A 596 34.21 -3.88 5.35
C ARG A 596 33.16 -3.98 4.25
N HIS A 597 32.40 -5.09 4.23
CA HIS A 597 31.32 -5.33 3.27
C HIS A 597 30.29 -4.19 3.29
N GLU A 598 29.77 -3.83 4.48
CA GLU A 598 28.80 -2.74 4.60
C GLU A 598 29.41 -1.36 4.34
N SER A 599 30.68 -1.15 4.72
CA SER A 599 31.40 0.11 4.45
C SER A 599 31.51 0.39 2.95
N GLU A 600 31.87 -0.62 2.16
CA GLU A 600 31.95 -0.51 0.69
C GLU A 600 30.57 -0.15 0.09
N ARG A 601 29.50 -0.77 0.59
CA ARG A 601 28.14 -0.50 0.12
C ARG A 601 27.70 0.92 0.46
N ILE A 602 27.92 1.37 1.70
CA ILE A 602 27.62 2.73 2.15
C ILE A 602 28.34 3.73 1.25
N ASP A 603 29.64 3.55 1.00
CA ASP A 603 30.44 4.46 0.19
C ASP A 603 29.93 4.56 -1.26
N ASN A 604 29.46 3.45 -1.82
CA ASN A 604 28.90 3.41 -3.17
C ASN A 604 27.47 3.99 -3.26
N LEU A 605 26.73 4.02 -2.14
CA LEU A 605 25.36 4.55 -2.09
C LEU A 605 25.29 6.07 -1.98
N VAL A 606 26.33 6.72 -1.44
CA VAL A 606 26.41 8.18 -1.33
C VAL A 606 26.26 8.86 -2.70
N PHE A 607 25.51 9.96 -2.72
CA PHE A 607 25.38 10.86 -3.88
C PHE A 607 25.07 12.32 -3.52
N TRP A 608 24.74 12.61 -2.26
CA TRP A 608 24.16 13.89 -1.89
C TRP A 608 25.04 15.08 -2.27
N ASP A 609 26.34 14.99 -1.98
CA ASP A 609 27.29 16.06 -2.27
C ASP A 609 27.47 16.34 -3.77
N ASP A 610 27.22 15.33 -4.63
CA ASP A 610 27.26 15.48 -6.09
C ASP A 610 26.09 16.31 -6.63
N VAL A 611 24.97 16.35 -5.90
CA VAL A 611 23.71 16.95 -6.39
C VAL A 611 23.29 18.19 -5.60
N ALA A 612 23.63 18.28 -4.31
CA ALA A 612 22.91 19.15 -3.37
C ALA A 612 22.87 20.61 -3.83
N LYS A 613 24.05 21.17 -4.11
CA LYS A 613 24.21 22.54 -4.60
C LYS A 613 23.48 22.79 -5.92
N ALA A 614 23.52 21.83 -6.85
CA ALA A 614 22.95 22.00 -8.19
C ALA A 614 21.42 21.98 -8.18
N VAL A 615 20.81 21.24 -7.25
CA VAL A 615 19.35 21.06 -7.20
C VAL A 615 18.65 21.85 -6.08
N GLY A 616 19.42 22.65 -5.32
CA GLY A 616 18.91 23.51 -4.25
C GLY A 616 18.67 22.79 -2.92
N LEU A 617 19.32 21.65 -2.70
CA LEU A 617 19.31 20.95 -1.42
C LEU A 617 20.43 21.48 -0.49
N PRO A 618 20.28 21.35 0.83
CA PRO A 618 21.28 21.82 1.77
C PRO A 618 22.56 20.98 1.71
N GLU A 619 23.71 21.67 1.64
CA GLU A 619 25.03 21.03 1.62
C GLU A 619 25.38 20.33 2.94
N ASP A 620 24.69 20.63 4.05
CA ASP A 620 24.84 19.92 5.32
C ASP A 620 23.93 18.69 5.43
N GLY A 621 23.13 18.39 4.41
CA GLY A 621 22.29 17.19 4.35
C GLY A 621 21.09 17.17 5.31
N ARG A 622 20.79 18.24 6.05
CA ARG A 622 19.66 18.26 7.00
C ARG A 622 18.35 18.65 6.31
N VAL A 623 17.39 17.74 6.33
CA VAL A 623 16.07 17.93 5.70
C VAL A 623 14.95 17.39 6.59
N TRP A 624 13.71 17.82 6.33
CA TRP A 624 12.52 17.32 6.99
C TRP A 624 11.96 16.13 6.22
N HIS A 625 11.96 14.95 6.83
CA HIS A 625 11.45 13.71 6.26
C HIS A 625 10.00 13.46 6.67
N PHE A 626 9.12 13.23 5.71
CA PHE A 626 7.74 12.83 5.93
C PHE A 626 7.59 11.32 5.75
N HIS A 627 6.64 10.71 6.47
CA HIS A 627 6.19 9.37 6.11
C HIS A 627 5.58 9.39 4.69
N PRO A 628 6.08 8.63 3.71
CA PRO A 628 5.67 8.81 2.32
C PRO A 628 4.19 8.54 2.04
N VAL A 629 3.61 7.48 2.62
CA VAL A 629 2.19 7.13 2.45
C VAL A 629 1.27 8.18 3.05
N GLU A 630 1.50 8.60 4.30
CA GLU A 630 0.67 9.60 4.98
C GLU A 630 0.77 10.97 4.32
N PHE A 631 1.95 11.36 3.82
CA PHE A 631 2.12 12.60 3.07
C PHE A 631 1.26 12.62 1.80
N VAL A 632 1.33 11.55 1.00
CA VAL A 632 0.50 11.41 -0.22
C VAL A 632 -0.99 11.38 0.14
N ALA A 633 -1.37 10.73 1.23
CA ALA A 633 -2.75 10.65 1.70
C ALA A 633 -3.30 12.03 2.12
N ALA A 634 -2.50 12.81 2.87
CA ALA A 634 -2.88 14.12 3.36
C ALA A 634 -3.06 15.15 2.24
N LEU A 635 -2.28 15.03 1.16
CA LEU A 635 -2.32 15.97 0.03
C LEU A 635 -3.26 15.54 -1.11
N SER A 636 -3.91 14.37 -0.99
CA SER A 636 -4.80 13.89 -2.03
C SER A 636 -6.28 14.06 -1.70
N ASP A 637 -7.00 14.73 -2.60
CA ASP A 637 -8.43 14.99 -2.47
C ASP A 637 -9.28 13.71 -2.73
N ASN A 638 -8.76 12.71 -3.46
CA ASN A 638 -9.55 11.62 -4.10
C ASN A 638 -9.22 10.17 -3.65
N LEU A 639 -8.45 9.95 -2.58
CA LEU A 639 -7.97 8.60 -2.20
C LEU A 639 -8.86 7.85 -1.18
N ILE A 640 -10.18 7.78 -1.36
CA ILE A 640 -10.96 6.69 -0.74
C ILE A 640 -11.97 6.15 -1.77
N ASP A 641 -11.70 4.96 -2.31
CA ASP A 641 -12.70 4.19 -3.05
C ASP A 641 -13.40 3.23 -2.08
N GLU A 642 -14.48 3.73 -1.49
CA GLU A 642 -15.27 2.99 -0.50
C GLU A 642 -15.90 1.70 -1.08
N ASP A 643 -15.93 1.56 -2.40
CA ASP A 643 -16.47 0.40 -3.10
C ASP A 643 -15.39 -0.50 -3.70
N SER A 644 -14.12 -0.38 -3.32
CA SER A 644 -13.08 -1.34 -3.73
C SER A 644 -13.42 -2.78 -3.31
N LEU A 645 -13.12 -3.76 -4.19
CA LEU A 645 -13.23 -5.19 -3.86
C LEU A 645 -12.31 -5.63 -2.72
N ASP A 646 -11.28 -4.86 -2.41
CA ASP A 646 -10.34 -5.17 -1.31
C ASP A 646 -11.04 -5.16 0.06
N TRP A 647 -12.11 -4.38 0.21
CA TRP A 647 -12.94 -4.36 1.41
C TRP A 647 -13.74 -5.67 1.62
N LEU A 648 -13.60 -6.65 0.72
CA LEU A 648 -14.10 -8.01 0.94
C LEU A 648 -13.12 -8.91 1.70
N THR A 649 -11.93 -8.41 2.01
CA THR A 649 -10.93 -9.09 2.85
C THR A 649 -10.89 -8.43 4.22
N VAL A 650 -11.09 -9.23 5.27
CA VAL A 650 -11.12 -8.79 6.68
C VAL A 650 -9.88 -9.28 7.43
N PRO A 651 -9.42 -8.54 8.46
CA PRO A 651 -8.23 -8.91 9.23
C PRO A 651 -8.42 -10.26 9.96
N HIS A 652 -9.64 -10.54 10.42
CA HIS A 652 -10.01 -11.79 11.07
C HIS A 652 -11.45 -12.16 10.73
N GLY A 653 -11.81 -13.45 10.85
CA GLY A 653 -13.16 -13.93 10.62
C GLY A 653 -13.56 -14.03 9.15
N GLN A 654 -12.60 -14.16 8.23
CA GLN A 654 -12.85 -14.16 6.78
C GLN A 654 -13.89 -15.21 6.38
N LEU A 655 -13.86 -16.38 7.01
CA LEU A 655 -14.86 -17.42 6.78
C LEU A 655 -16.28 -16.90 7.09
N THR A 656 -16.52 -16.38 8.29
CA THR A 656 -17.83 -15.89 8.71
C THR A 656 -18.28 -14.74 7.80
N PHE A 657 -17.39 -13.79 7.53
CA PHE A 657 -17.66 -12.71 6.59
C PHE A 657 -18.14 -13.22 5.23
N ASP A 658 -17.50 -14.26 4.68
CA ASP A 658 -17.85 -14.86 3.38
C ASP A 658 -19.10 -15.74 3.37
N VAL A 659 -19.54 -16.27 4.52
CA VAL A 659 -20.75 -17.10 4.58
C VAL A 659 -22.00 -16.30 4.99
N GLU A 660 -21.84 -15.14 5.63
CA GLU A 660 -22.96 -14.30 6.08
C GLU A 660 -23.57 -13.43 4.97
N GLY A 661 -22.93 -13.35 3.81
CA GLY A 661 -23.48 -12.62 2.67
C GLY A 661 -22.60 -12.66 1.44
N ASN A 662 -23.10 -12.07 0.36
CA ASN A 662 -22.35 -11.86 -0.87
C ASN A 662 -22.50 -10.43 -1.37
N ASP A 663 -21.82 -10.16 -2.48
CA ASP A 663 -21.77 -8.86 -3.12
C ASP A 663 -22.29 -8.90 -4.58
N VAL A 664 -23.28 -9.77 -4.82
CA VAL A 664 -23.93 -9.95 -6.13
C VAL A 664 -25.11 -8.98 -6.25
N ALA A 665 -24.85 -7.80 -6.81
CA ALA A 665 -25.86 -6.74 -6.89
C ALA A 665 -26.93 -6.96 -7.97
N ASP A 666 -26.68 -7.78 -9.00
CA ASP A 666 -27.58 -8.02 -10.13
C ASP A 666 -28.82 -8.85 -9.71
N PRO A 667 -30.04 -8.29 -9.73
CA PRO A 667 -31.26 -9.00 -9.38
C PRO A 667 -31.60 -10.19 -10.29
N ALA A 668 -31.06 -10.24 -11.51
CA ALA A 668 -31.26 -11.36 -12.42
C ALA A 668 -30.45 -12.60 -11.99
N ASN A 669 -29.45 -12.43 -11.12
CA ASN A 669 -28.64 -13.52 -10.59
C ASN A 669 -29.34 -14.17 -9.39
N GLY A 670 -29.53 -15.50 -9.42
CA GLY A 670 -30.17 -16.24 -8.32
C GLY A 670 -29.47 -16.13 -6.96
N LEU A 671 -28.20 -15.69 -6.93
CA LEU A 671 -27.45 -15.42 -5.70
C LEU A 671 -27.73 -14.03 -5.11
N HIS A 672 -28.43 -13.15 -5.82
CA HIS A 672 -28.80 -11.80 -5.37
C HIS A 672 -29.58 -11.79 -4.04
N ARG A 673 -30.32 -12.87 -3.75
CA ARG A 673 -31.01 -13.05 -2.46
C ARG A 673 -30.09 -12.99 -1.23
N TYR A 674 -28.78 -13.10 -1.42
CA TYR A 674 -27.78 -12.97 -0.35
C TYR A 674 -26.94 -11.68 -0.50
N PHE A 675 -27.38 -10.73 -1.33
CA PHE A 675 -26.73 -9.43 -1.46
C PHE A 675 -26.83 -8.67 -0.14
N SER A 676 -25.69 -8.48 0.50
CA SER A 676 -25.61 -8.12 1.92
C SER A 676 -25.61 -6.61 2.17
N ARG A 677 -25.30 -5.80 1.15
CA ARG A 677 -25.18 -4.33 1.29
C ARG A 677 -26.52 -3.58 1.32
N LYS A 678 -27.64 -4.30 1.44
CA LYS A 678 -28.98 -3.76 1.67
C LYS A 678 -29.56 -4.29 2.97
N VAL A 679 -30.41 -3.48 3.59
CA VAL A 679 -31.18 -3.91 4.77
C VAL A 679 -32.07 -5.10 4.43
N HIS A 680 -32.03 -6.12 5.28
CA HIS A 680 -32.85 -7.31 5.11
C HIS A 680 -33.18 -7.94 6.47
N TRP A 681 -34.04 -8.95 6.45
CA TRP A 681 -34.36 -9.79 7.60
C TRP A 681 -34.06 -11.26 7.24
N PRO A 682 -33.03 -11.89 7.82
CA PRO A 682 -32.63 -13.26 7.47
C PRO A 682 -33.66 -14.35 7.81
N GLY A 683 -34.65 -14.05 8.65
CA GLY A 683 -35.68 -15.01 9.09
C GLY A 683 -35.50 -15.49 10.53
N GLY A 684 -36.48 -16.27 11.04
CA GLY A 684 -36.40 -16.88 12.37
C GLY A 684 -36.41 -15.86 13.50
N ALA A 685 -35.42 -15.94 14.40
CA ALA A 685 -35.28 -15.03 15.55
C ALA A 685 -34.36 -13.83 15.28
N SER A 686 -33.87 -13.65 14.05
CA SER A 686 -32.98 -12.55 13.69
C SER A 686 -33.68 -11.19 13.73
N GLY A 687 -32.90 -10.13 13.94
CA GLY A 687 -33.32 -8.75 13.79
C GLY A 687 -33.12 -8.22 12.38
N ILE A 688 -33.21 -6.90 12.23
CA ILE A 688 -32.84 -6.22 10.97
C ILE A 688 -31.32 -6.35 10.79
N THR A 689 -30.89 -6.80 9.62
CA THR A 689 -29.48 -7.01 9.28
C THR A 689 -29.06 -6.13 8.12
N ILE A 690 -27.84 -5.58 8.19
CA ILE A 690 -27.20 -4.86 7.09
C ILE A 690 -25.73 -5.27 6.99
N GLY A 691 -25.16 -5.30 5.79
CA GLY A 691 -23.83 -5.83 5.58
C GLY A 691 -23.75 -7.33 5.91
N ARG A 692 -22.54 -7.81 6.20
CA ARG A 692 -22.28 -9.23 6.46
C ARG A 692 -22.43 -9.53 7.94
N GLY A 693 -23.66 -9.82 8.37
CA GLY A 693 -23.94 -10.33 9.71
C GLY A 693 -24.08 -9.27 10.83
N TYR A 694 -24.23 -8.00 10.46
CA TYR A 694 -24.52 -6.94 11.44
C TYR A 694 -26.03 -6.91 11.76
N ASP A 695 -26.45 -7.77 12.70
CA ASP A 695 -27.85 -7.91 13.15
C ASP A 695 -28.17 -6.95 14.32
N LEU A 696 -29.02 -5.95 14.08
CA LEU A 696 -29.39 -4.92 15.06
C LEU A 696 -30.23 -5.42 16.24
N GLY A 697 -30.81 -6.62 16.14
CA GLY A 697 -31.51 -7.26 17.25
C GLY A 697 -30.58 -7.67 18.38
N GLN A 698 -29.28 -7.85 18.08
CA GLN A 698 -28.29 -8.37 19.03
C GLN A 698 -27.22 -7.36 19.41
N ARG A 699 -27.22 -6.15 18.85
CA ARG A 699 -26.19 -5.14 19.13
C ARG A 699 -26.53 -4.31 20.37
N PRO A 700 -25.65 -4.25 21.37
CA PRO A 700 -25.87 -3.40 22.54
C PRO A 700 -25.79 -1.91 22.17
N ASN A 701 -24.84 -1.51 21.31
CA ASN A 701 -24.54 -0.11 20.99
C ASN A 701 -24.45 0.16 19.47
N PRO A 702 -25.50 -0.10 18.67
CA PRO A 702 -25.43 0.01 17.22
C PRO A 702 -25.21 1.44 16.70
N GLU A 703 -25.50 2.46 17.51
CA GLU A 703 -25.24 3.87 17.18
C GLU A 703 -23.76 4.14 16.90
N ILE A 704 -22.88 3.65 17.76
CA ILE A 704 -21.44 3.86 17.64
C ILE A 704 -20.93 3.18 16.36
N ASP A 705 -21.31 1.93 16.13
CA ASP A 705 -20.82 1.14 15.00
C ASP A 705 -21.32 1.71 13.65
N LEU A 706 -22.60 2.05 13.55
CA LEU A 706 -23.22 2.57 12.32
C LEU A 706 -22.62 3.92 11.94
N VAL A 707 -22.41 4.80 12.91
CA VAL A 707 -21.79 6.10 12.70
C VAL A 707 -20.33 5.93 12.31
N SER A 708 -19.58 5.09 13.03
CA SER A 708 -18.15 4.87 12.78
C SER A 708 -17.92 4.27 11.39
N ALA A 709 -18.85 3.45 10.90
CA ALA A 709 -18.86 2.96 9.53
C ALA A 709 -19.20 4.06 8.49
N GLY A 710 -19.73 5.21 8.92
CA GLY A 710 -20.12 6.31 8.04
C GLY A 710 -21.53 6.17 7.46
N ILE A 711 -22.44 5.45 8.14
CA ILE A 711 -23.84 5.33 7.70
C ILE A 711 -24.56 6.66 7.96
N SER A 712 -25.13 7.23 6.91
CA SER A 712 -25.78 8.55 6.93
C SER A 712 -27.32 8.46 6.91
N GLU A 713 -27.96 9.59 7.19
CA GLU A 713 -29.41 9.73 7.06
C GLU A 713 -29.87 9.64 5.59
N PRO A 714 -31.08 9.12 5.31
CA PRO A 714 -32.12 8.68 6.26
C PRO A 714 -31.95 7.23 6.77
N LEU A 715 -30.91 6.52 6.33
CA LEU A 715 -30.71 5.10 6.66
C LEU A 715 -30.31 4.94 8.13
N LEU A 716 -29.45 5.82 8.64
CA LEU A 716 -28.98 5.81 10.03
C LEU A 716 -30.15 5.83 11.02
N GLY A 717 -31.01 6.85 10.98
CA GLY A 717 -32.13 6.98 11.92
C GLY A 717 -33.10 5.81 11.83
N TRP A 718 -33.32 5.28 10.61
CA TRP A 718 -34.18 4.11 10.42
C TRP A 718 -33.59 2.84 11.04
N LEU A 719 -32.28 2.62 10.90
CA LEU A 719 -31.57 1.49 11.50
C LEU A 719 -31.58 1.58 13.03
N LEU A 720 -31.35 2.76 13.61
CA LEU A 720 -31.41 2.94 15.06
C LEU A 720 -32.79 2.62 15.63
N GLY A 721 -33.87 2.95 14.90
CA GLY A 721 -35.23 2.56 15.27
C GLY A 721 -35.49 1.04 15.26
N ALA A 722 -34.65 0.26 14.57
CA ALA A 722 -34.76 -1.20 14.54
C ALA A 722 -34.02 -1.90 15.69
N LYS A 723 -33.28 -1.16 16.52
CA LYS A 723 -32.47 -1.71 17.63
C LYS A 723 -33.31 -2.62 18.52
N GLY A 724 -32.82 -3.84 18.76
CA GLY A 724 -33.46 -4.83 19.64
C GLY A 724 -34.71 -5.49 19.06
N LEU A 725 -35.18 -5.10 17.87
CA LEU A 725 -36.26 -5.82 17.19
C LEU A 725 -35.77 -7.18 16.69
N SER A 726 -36.60 -8.20 16.83
CA SER A 726 -36.31 -9.57 16.38
C SER A 726 -37.57 -10.26 15.87
N GLY A 727 -37.39 -11.32 15.08
CA GLY A 727 -38.46 -12.15 14.55
C GLY A 727 -39.55 -11.37 13.82
N GLN A 728 -40.82 -11.61 14.16
CA GLN A 728 -41.95 -10.96 13.49
C GLN A 728 -41.95 -9.44 13.64
N ALA A 729 -41.41 -8.89 14.74
CA ALA A 729 -41.32 -7.45 14.93
C ALA A 729 -40.33 -6.82 13.94
N ALA A 730 -39.17 -7.45 13.74
CA ALA A 730 -38.20 -7.01 12.72
C ALA A 730 -38.77 -7.16 11.30
N GLN A 731 -39.46 -8.27 11.02
CA GLN A 731 -40.12 -8.47 9.73
C GLN A 731 -41.17 -7.38 9.43
N ALA A 732 -42.02 -7.05 10.40
CA ALA A 732 -43.02 -5.99 10.26
C ALA A 732 -42.38 -4.60 10.08
N TYR A 733 -41.31 -4.32 10.83
CA TYR A 733 -40.56 -3.07 10.72
C TYR A 733 -39.95 -2.88 9.32
N LEU A 734 -39.32 -3.94 8.76
CA LEU A 734 -38.83 -3.92 7.37
C LEU A 734 -39.98 -3.76 6.36
N GLY A 735 -41.13 -4.38 6.62
CA GLY A 735 -42.34 -4.25 5.82
C GLY A 735 -42.76 -2.78 5.63
N GLY A 736 -42.72 -2.00 6.72
CA GLY A 736 -43.04 -0.58 6.76
C GLY A 736 -41.97 0.37 6.20
N ALA A 737 -40.79 -0.13 5.83
CA ALA A 737 -39.72 0.71 5.30
C ALA A 737 -40.06 1.30 3.92
N THR A 738 -39.68 2.56 3.69
CA THR A 738 -39.88 3.24 2.41
C THR A 738 -39.01 2.62 1.30
N ALA A 739 -39.36 2.89 0.04
CA ALA A 739 -38.55 2.44 -1.09
C ALA A 739 -37.11 2.99 -1.04
N GLY A 740 -36.92 4.21 -0.52
CA GLY A 740 -35.59 4.81 -0.33
C GLY A 740 -34.72 4.02 0.64
N ILE A 741 -35.27 3.61 1.78
CA ILE A 741 -34.56 2.76 2.76
C ILE A 741 -34.25 1.39 2.17
N LYS A 742 -35.24 0.71 1.56
CA LYS A 742 -35.06 -0.62 0.96
C LYS A 742 -34.04 -0.63 -0.18
N ASN A 743 -33.86 0.49 -0.87
CA ASN A 743 -32.91 0.63 -1.98
C ASN A 743 -31.57 1.22 -1.57
N SER A 744 -31.41 1.69 -0.33
CA SER A 744 -30.13 2.20 0.17
C SER A 744 -29.08 1.08 0.15
N VAL A 745 -27.95 1.34 -0.49
CA VAL A 745 -26.83 0.39 -0.61
C VAL A 745 -25.64 0.99 0.13
N ILE A 746 -25.10 0.25 1.09
CA ILE A 746 -23.87 0.65 1.78
C ILE A 746 -22.64 0.31 0.92
N SER A 747 -21.56 1.05 1.10
CA SER A 747 -20.30 0.78 0.44
C SER A 747 -19.67 -0.53 0.95
N ARG A 748 -18.73 -1.11 0.20
CA ARG A 748 -18.00 -2.29 0.67
C ARG A 748 -17.19 -1.98 1.94
N LYS A 749 -16.64 -0.77 2.03
CA LYS A 749 -15.95 -0.26 3.23
C LYS A 749 -16.90 -0.20 4.43
N GLN A 750 -18.08 0.40 4.27
CA GLN A 750 -19.10 0.42 5.33
C GLN A 750 -19.45 -0.99 5.83
N GLN A 751 -19.64 -1.94 4.91
CA GLN A 751 -19.89 -3.34 5.29
C GLN A 751 -18.71 -3.98 6.03
N TYR A 752 -17.48 -3.72 5.59
CA TYR A 752 -16.26 -4.15 6.25
C TYR A 752 -16.19 -3.59 7.68
N ASP A 753 -16.40 -2.29 7.83
CA ASP A 753 -16.31 -1.59 9.13
C ASP A 753 -17.37 -2.11 10.10
N LEU A 754 -18.60 -2.39 9.61
CA LEU A 754 -19.66 -3.00 10.42
C LEU A 754 -19.35 -4.44 10.83
N PHE A 755 -18.55 -5.19 10.08
CA PHE A 755 -18.21 -6.56 10.46
C PHE A 755 -17.20 -6.65 11.60
N LEU A 756 -16.27 -5.70 11.72
CA LEU A 756 -15.24 -5.72 12.77
C LEU A 756 -15.81 -5.82 14.20
N PRO A 757 -16.81 -5.02 14.62
CA PRO A 757 -17.43 -5.17 15.94
C PRO A 757 -18.19 -6.50 16.08
N VAL A 758 -18.73 -7.06 14.99
CA VAL A 758 -19.33 -8.41 15.02
C VAL A 758 -18.31 -9.45 15.43
N TYR A 759 -17.15 -9.44 14.78
CA TYR A 759 -16.07 -10.37 15.08
C TYR A 759 -15.62 -10.26 16.54
N GLU A 760 -15.38 -9.04 17.02
CA GLU A 760 -14.93 -8.82 18.40
C GLU A 760 -15.95 -9.29 19.44
N GLU A 761 -17.24 -9.13 19.19
CA GLU A 761 -18.27 -9.69 20.07
C GLU A 761 -18.26 -11.22 20.08
N MET A 762 -18.11 -11.86 18.91
CA MET A 762 -18.04 -13.31 18.82
C MET A 762 -16.80 -13.86 19.54
N LYS A 763 -15.65 -13.20 19.37
CA LYS A 763 -14.42 -13.51 20.10
C LYS A 763 -14.60 -13.37 21.61
N LYS A 764 -15.23 -12.29 22.10
CA LYS A 764 -15.56 -12.16 23.54
C LYS A 764 -16.40 -13.33 24.03
N ASN A 765 -17.34 -13.81 23.24
CA ASN A 765 -18.14 -14.99 23.57
C ASN A 765 -17.33 -16.29 23.60
N VAL A 766 -16.39 -16.50 22.66
CA VAL A 766 -15.45 -17.64 22.71
C VAL A 766 -14.66 -17.63 24.01
N LEU A 767 -14.07 -16.50 24.36
CA LEU A 767 -13.26 -16.34 25.56
C LEU A 767 -14.09 -16.58 26.82
N ARG A 768 -15.24 -15.91 26.93
CA ARG A 768 -16.16 -16.07 28.06
C ARG A 768 -16.57 -17.52 28.27
N ILE A 769 -16.91 -18.24 27.21
CA ILE A 769 -17.30 -19.66 27.30
C ILE A 769 -16.10 -20.51 27.70
N SER A 770 -14.94 -20.32 27.05
CA SER A 770 -13.74 -21.12 27.33
C SER A 770 -13.17 -20.89 28.73
N SER A 771 -13.44 -19.74 29.35
CA SER A 771 -13.06 -19.42 30.73
C SER A 771 -14.10 -19.86 31.78
N ASP A 772 -15.18 -20.54 31.40
CA ASP A 772 -16.09 -21.14 32.37
C ASP A 772 -15.36 -22.18 33.23
N LYS A 773 -15.65 -22.20 34.54
CA LYS A 773 -14.96 -23.06 35.51
C LYS A 773 -14.98 -24.54 35.13
N ARG A 774 -16.08 -25.03 34.55
CA ARG A 774 -16.21 -26.43 34.15
C ARG A 774 -15.32 -26.73 32.94
N LEU A 775 -15.36 -25.86 31.93
CA LEU A 775 -14.55 -26.00 30.72
C LEU A 775 -13.04 -25.89 31.02
N LEU A 776 -12.64 -25.00 31.92
CA LEU A 776 -11.25 -24.91 32.38
C LEU A 776 -10.77 -26.20 33.05
N SER A 777 -11.63 -26.84 33.86
CA SER A 777 -11.31 -28.12 34.51
C SER A 777 -11.21 -29.27 33.50
N ASP A 778 -12.09 -29.30 32.50
CA ASP A 778 -12.20 -30.43 31.57
C ASP A 778 -11.20 -30.37 30.40
N TYR A 779 -10.79 -29.15 30.01
CA TYR A 779 -10.02 -28.90 28.78
C TYR A 779 -8.78 -28.00 28.96
N GLY A 780 -8.66 -27.25 30.05
CA GLY A 780 -7.57 -26.30 30.28
C GLY A 780 -7.86 -24.88 29.80
N SER A 781 -6.85 -24.01 29.91
CA SER A 781 -6.96 -22.58 29.57
C SER A 781 -6.67 -22.32 28.09
N LEU A 782 -7.56 -21.59 27.42
CA LEU A 782 -7.38 -21.15 26.04
C LEU A 782 -6.45 -19.94 25.97
N ASP A 783 -5.33 -20.07 25.25
CA ASP A 783 -4.49 -18.95 24.83
C ASP A 783 -4.89 -18.49 23.43
N TRP A 784 -5.84 -17.57 23.36
CA TRP A 784 -6.39 -17.11 22.09
C TRP A 784 -5.33 -16.49 21.17
N ASN A 785 -4.40 -15.70 21.71
CA ASN A 785 -3.45 -14.94 20.90
C ASN A 785 -2.44 -15.85 20.18
N ASN A 786 -2.11 -17.00 20.77
CA ASN A 786 -1.23 -18.00 20.17
C ASN A 786 -1.99 -19.13 19.44
N THR A 787 -3.32 -19.10 19.45
CA THR A 787 -4.16 -20.07 18.73
C THR A 787 -4.04 -19.84 17.22
N HIS A 788 -3.92 -20.92 16.44
CA HIS A 788 -3.79 -20.88 14.99
C HIS A 788 -4.93 -20.05 14.37
N PRO A 789 -4.67 -19.09 13.46
CA PRO A 789 -5.68 -18.15 12.94
C PRO A 789 -6.93 -18.83 12.37
N LYS A 790 -6.75 -19.95 11.67
CA LYS A 790 -7.89 -20.72 11.15
C LYS A 790 -8.75 -21.41 12.21
N ILE A 791 -8.16 -21.79 13.35
CA ILE A 791 -8.93 -22.29 14.50
C ILE A 791 -9.74 -21.14 15.08
N GLN A 792 -9.14 -19.96 15.23
CA GLN A 792 -9.84 -18.76 15.71
C GLN A 792 -11.06 -18.44 14.83
N ASP A 793 -10.87 -18.34 13.52
CA ASP A 793 -11.93 -18.00 12.56
C ASP A 793 -13.07 -19.01 12.54
N VAL A 794 -12.77 -20.31 12.50
CA VAL A 794 -13.83 -21.34 12.53
C VAL A 794 -14.52 -21.38 13.88
N THR A 795 -13.82 -21.13 14.99
CA THR A 795 -14.43 -21.09 16.32
C THR A 795 -15.38 -19.90 16.45
N VAL A 796 -15.00 -18.74 15.92
CA VAL A 796 -15.89 -17.57 15.80
C VAL A 796 -17.12 -17.91 14.96
N ASP A 797 -16.96 -18.58 13.83
CA ASP A 797 -18.08 -19.02 12.99
C ASP A 797 -19.04 -20.00 13.71
N LEU A 798 -18.49 -20.90 14.53
CA LEU A 798 -19.28 -21.81 15.36
C LEU A 798 -20.12 -21.06 16.40
N ILE A 799 -19.57 -20.02 17.03
CA ILE A 799 -20.32 -19.16 17.95
C ILE A 799 -21.39 -18.41 17.19
N TYR A 800 -21.02 -17.74 16.09
CA TYR A 800 -21.92 -16.89 15.32
C TYR A 800 -23.17 -17.65 14.85
N ARG A 801 -23.00 -18.86 14.28
CA ARG A 801 -24.15 -19.69 13.85
C ARG A 801 -24.91 -20.33 15.03
N GLY A 802 -24.31 -20.40 16.21
CA GLY A 802 -24.85 -21.13 17.35
C GLY A 802 -24.57 -22.64 17.34
N ASP A 803 -23.53 -23.08 16.62
CA ASP A 803 -23.09 -24.49 16.61
C ASP A 803 -22.22 -24.86 17.82
N TYR A 804 -21.70 -23.87 18.55
CA TYR A 804 -20.84 -24.06 19.71
C TYR A 804 -21.63 -24.36 20.99
N THR A 805 -22.32 -25.50 21.01
CA THR A 805 -23.17 -25.99 22.10
C THR A 805 -22.40 -26.88 23.07
N ALA A 806 -23.00 -27.23 24.22
CA ALA A 806 -22.35 -28.16 25.16
C ALA A 806 -22.01 -29.52 24.53
N PRO A 807 -22.90 -30.17 23.74
CA PRO A 807 -22.56 -31.39 23.02
C PRO A 807 -21.41 -31.23 22.04
N SER A 808 -21.35 -30.13 21.27
CA SER A 808 -20.28 -29.96 20.30
C SER A 808 -18.94 -29.65 20.94
N ARG A 809 -18.93 -28.87 22.04
CA ARG A 809 -17.74 -28.62 22.84
C ARG A 809 -17.09 -29.90 23.36
N ALA A 810 -17.88 -30.92 23.68
CA ALA A 810 -17.38 -32.21 24.19
C ALA A 810 -16.31 -32.84 23.31
N TYR A 811 -16.37 -32.61 21.99
CA TYR A 811 -15.43 -33.18 21.03
C TYR A 811 -14.54 -32.16 20.31
N ILE A 812 -14.77 -30.84 20.44
CA ILE A 812 -13.97 -29.81 19.75
C ILE A 812 -13.17 -28.89 20.68
N GLN A 813 -13.60 -28.66 21.93
CA GLN A 813 -12.94 -27.68 22.81
C GLN A 813 -11.47 -28.04 23.07
N ARG A 814 -11.16 -29.33 23.24
CA ARG A 814 -9.79 -29.79 23.48
C ARG A 814 -8.82 -29.41 22.36
N SER A 815 -9.19 -29.62 21.10
CA SER A 815 -8.32 -29.28 19.97
C SER A 815 -8.15 -27.77 19.78
N ILE A 816 -9.10 -26.97 20.26
CA ILE A 816 -8.97 -25.50 20.30
C ILE A 816 -7.96 -25.10 21.39
N VAL A 817 -8.11 -25.61 22.62
CA VAL A 817 -7.24 -25.25 23.76
C VAL A 817 -5.80 -25.75 23.56
N GLU A 818 -5.62 -26.96 23.02
CA GLU A 818 -4.31 -27.54 22.73
C GLU A 818 -3.69 -26.99 21.44
N ASN A 819 -4.37 -26.06 20.74
CA ASN A 819 -3.96 -25.54 19.44
C ASN A 819 -3.65 -26.65 18.39
N ASN A 820 -4.37 -27.77 18.48
CA ASN A 820 -4.14 -28.96 17.66
C ASN A 820 -4.88 -28.86 16.32
N PHE A 821 -4.24 -28.19 15.37
CA PHE A 821 -4.83 -27.92 14.05
C PHE A 821 -5.25 -29.20 13.28
N PRO A 822 -4.44 -30.28 13.20
CA PRO A 822 -4.85 -31.52 12.53
C PRO A 822 -6.10 -32.16 13.15
N ALA A 823 -6.17 -32.27 14.48
CA ALA A 823 -7.33 -32.83 15.16
C ALA A 823 -8.57 -31.95 14.93
N PHE A 824 -8.43 -30.63 15.06
CA PHE A 824 -9.50 -29.66 14.78
C PHE A 824 -10.05 -29.82 13.36
N CYS A 825 -9.17 -29.98 12.35
CA CYS A 825 -9.57 -30.20 10.97
C CYS A 825 -10.40 -31.48 10.78
N GLN A 826 -9.99 -32.59 11.39
CA GLN A 826 -10.73 -33.85 11.31
C GLN A 826 -12.14 -33.71 11.90
N ILE A 827 -12.25 -33.03 13.05
CA ILE A 827 -13.53 -32.81 13.75
C ILE A 827 -14.50 -31.96 12.92
N ILE A 828 -14.01 -30.87 12.32
CA ILE A 828 -14.84 -29.98 11.49
C ILE A 828 -15.29 -30.66 10.19
N ARG A 829 -14.44 -31.52 9.61
CA ARG A 829 -14.73 -32.26 8.37
C ARG A 829 -15.61 -33.50 8.56
N ASP A 830 -15.88 -33.90 9.80
CA ASP A 830 -16.77 -35.02 10.10
C ASP A 830 -18.24 -34.57 10.07
N ARG A 831 -18.92 -34.83 8.95
CA ARG A 831 -20.33 -34.44 8.74
C ARG A 831 -21.27 -35.01 9.80
N SER A 832 -20.95 -36.16 10.40
CA SER A 832 -21.79 -36.79 11.41
C SER A 832 -21.89 -35.96 12.70
N ARG A 833 -20.88 -35.12 12.98
CA ARG A 833 -20.83 -34.21 14.13
C ARG A 833 -21.58 -32.91 13.91
N TRP A 834 -21.98 -32.60 12.67
CA TRP A 834 -22.61 -31.34 12.29
C TRP A 834 -23.92 -31.54 11.52
N PRO A 835 -24.88 -32.37 12.01
CA PRO A 835 -26.05 -32.79 11.25
C PRO A 835 -26.96 -31.61 10.87
N ASN A 836 -27.03 -30.59 11.74
CA ASN A 836 -27.90 -29.42 11.57
C ASN A 836 -27.23 -28.26 10.82
N VAL A 837 -25.99 -28.44 10.34
CA VAL A 837 -25.27 -27.40 9.59
C VAL A 837 -25.61 -27.53 8.10
N PRO A 838 -26.09 -26.46 7.43
CA PRO A 838 -26.37 -26.49 6.00
C PRO A 838 -25.19 -27.02 5.17
N PRO A 839 -25.43 -27.81 4.11
CA PRO A 839 -24.36 -28.38 3.28
C PRO A 839 -23.35 -27.34 2.79
N ASP A 840 -23.80 -26.17 2.34
CA ASP A 840 -22.92 -25.09 1.88
C ASP A 840 -21.97 -24.60 2.98
N ARG A 841 -22.50 -24.23 4.16
CA ARG A 841 -21.69 -23.74 5.29
C ARG A 841 -20.71 -24.80 5.79
N PHE A 842 -21.13 -26.07 5.86
CA PHE A 842 -20.24 -27.18 6.21
C PHE A 842 -19.08 -27.31 5.21
N ASN A 843 -19.38 -27.27 3.91
CA ASN A 843 -18.35 -27.36 2.86
C ASN A 843 -17.38 -26.18 2.90
N ARG A 844 -17.88 -24.97 3.21
CA ARG A 844 -17.03 -23.77 3.35
C ARG A 844 -16.08 -23.88 4.55
N ARG A 845 -16.56 -24.34 5.71
CA ARG A 845 -15.70 -24.64 6.88
C ARG A 845 -14.60 -25.66 6.52
N ALA A 846 -15.00 -26.76 5.90
CA ALA A 846 -14.07 -27.82 5.49
C ALA A 846 -13.01 -27.32 4.51
N LEU A 847 -13.41 -26.51 3.51
CA LEU A 847 -12.54 -25.93 2.51
C LEU A 847 -11.59 -24.88 3.10
N TYR A 848 -12.08 -24.01 3.99
CA TYR A 848 -11.28 -22.97 4.63
C TYR A 848 -10.07 -23.56 5.38
N LEU A 849 -10.27 -24.73 5.99
CA LEU A 849 -9.23 -25.50 6.68
C LEU A 849 -8.31 -26.30 5.74
N SER A 850 -8.61 -26.38 4.44
CA SER A 850 -7.82 -27.14 3.44
C SER A 850 -6.79 -26.32 2.69
N VAL A 851 -6.90 -24.98 2.72
CA VAL A 851 -5.94 -24.10 2.06
C VAL A 851 -4.71 -24.00 2.97
N THR A 852 -3.55 -24.50 2.59
CA THR A 852 -2.29 -24.12 3.26
C THR A 852 -1.97 -22.68 2.83
N GLN A 853 -1.76 -21.78 3.79
CA GLN A 853 -1.13 -20.49 3.52
C GLN A 853 0.37 -20.70 3.39
#